data_AF-A0A938LGA0-F1
#
_entry.id   AF-A0A938LGA0-F1
#
_cell.length_a   1.000
_cell.length_b   1.000
_cell.length_c   1.000
_cell.angle_alpha   90.00
_cell.angle_beta   90.00
_cell.angle_gamma   90.00
#
_symmetry.space_group_name_H-M   'P 1'
#
loop_
_entity.id
_entity.type
_entity.pdbx_description
1 polymer ?
#
loop_
_entity_poly.entity_id
_entity_poly.type
_entity_poly.pdbx_seq_one_letter_code
_entity_poly.pdbx_strand_id
1 'polypeptide(L)'
;MVLAAAGLWTAAAGLCTAAAAGESGKNGKADSGGTPSLTITVPPTSAPPPPVIPPAPKRTGSPATAATPAAVPQVLAPPASPPPAAAPQAEVPPECFNADGSINQAAVAAWQRKRLETTNKDENLQYRLSETLHFLFLSGLGGPATERYQQWAESLYRSCYAEFGLEAGVSAWDGKGMVLLFSSRAQMDEHFRRLGRDPPPDRGTHILEARQPPARMPQTVRVYLDPGAMGEAEIRWVFTRDVVCPFFDLFGRGPRLPGWIHEGMVLYIWSLGTPGAGHLMRRDASNRAPHVLFAPQVLTQNRADIPKENRACTFAVVDYLLKTDKTKFGKLLMLLREGNGQETALRAAYQVGTELLLTQWRAYAASAAPPTAPADTAAKSGKFVELSATCLSPDGTLNQKVIADAQKAWMETINREVPARLRLVETPHFLIFSEADGPTTDKYRQWCELLYNSLSNNLMIARTGRVWDGKCVLLLFTSKAQFTRFAQRIDDSQHAAAAAYYVWERRIPIEAAPQLAHICLCLEGYDEGEMRSIFAHECTHAFMDLVRRGEPLPLWLHEGVATYMSVVNDPTLAPGMRAVVQQGLAKGSTYADILSGAKATLTANEYCVAYSIVDFLMKTSPTSFKELLSRLKGGTTTDAALKAAYGYDSQELLKRWRKQMSASAAPRPR
;
A
#
# COMPACT_ATOMS: atom_id res chain seq x y z
N MET A 1 1.34 3.00 4.04
CA MET A 1 0.86 4.39 4.13
C MET A 1 2.03 5.38 4.03
N VAL A 2 3.07 5.30 4.88
CA VAL A 2 4.15 6.32 4.95
C VAL A 2 5.18 6.37 3.80
N LEU A 3 5.31 5.34 2.95
CA LEU A 3 6.26 5.34 1.81
C LEU A 3 6.04 6.50 0.82
N ALA A 4 4.79 6.98 0.67
CA ALA A 4 4.47 8.12 -0.17
C ALA A 4 4.85 9.47 0.47
N ALA A 5 4.87 9.55 1.81
CA ALA A 5 5.22 10.77 2.53
C ALA A 5 6.72 11.08 2.42
N ALA A 6 7.60 10.08 2.50
CA ALA A 6 9.04 10.29 2.30
C ALA A 6 9.36 10.88 0.90
N GLY A 7 8.70 10.36 -0.15
CA GLY A 7 8.82 10.91 -1.51
C GLY A 7 8.20 12.32 -1.68
N LEU A 8 7.20 12.67 -0.86
CA LEU A 8 6.59 14.00 -0.82
C LEU A 8 7.60 15.08 -0.42
N TRP A 9 8.43 14.78 0.58
CA TRP A 9 9.39 15.73 1.14
C TRP A 9 10.54 15.99 0.18
N THR A 10 11.06 14.95 -0.47
CA THR A 10 12.09 15.10 -1.52
C THR A 10 11.56 15.86 -2.73
N ALA A 11 10.30 15.63 -3.14
CA ALA A 11 9.70 16.31 -4.29
C ALA A 11 9.34 17.78 -3.98
N ALA A 12 8.82 18.08 -2.79
CA ALA A 12 8.50 19.45 -2.35
C ALA A 12 9.78 20.27 -2.13
N ALA A 13 10.81 19.70 -1.52
CA ALA A 13 12.12 20.34 -1.37
C ALA A 13 12.77 20.64 -2.73
N GLY A 14 12.68 19.71 -3.69
CA GLY A 14 13.16 19.91 -5.06
C GLY A 14 12.42 21.01 -5.85
N LEU A 15 11.10 21.16 -5.64
CA LEU A 15 10.31 22.23 -6.26
C LEU A 15 10.56 23.61 -5.61
N CYS A 16 10.75 23.66 -4.29
CA CYS A 16 11.09 24.91 -3.58
C CYS A 16 12.48 25.43 -3.94
N THR A 17 13.48 24.56 -4.15
CA THR A 17 14.82 24.96 -4.61
C THR A 17 14.81 25.48 -6.06
N ALA A 18 14.00 24.89 -6.94
CA ALA A 18 13.84 25.40 -8.31
C ALA A 18 13.18 26.79 -8.37
N ALA A 19 12.25 27.09 -7.46
CA ALA A 19 11.62 28.41 -7.37
C ALA A 19 12.56 29.49 -6.77
N ALA A 20 13.45 29.11 -5.86
CA ALA A 20 14.41 30.04 -5.24
C ALA A 20 15.59 30.42 -6.15
N ALA A 21 15.93 29.58 -7.14
CA ALA A 21 17.03 29.84 -8.09
C ALA A 21 16.71 30.93 -9.15
N GLY A 22 15.49 31.46 -9.19
CA GLY A 22 15.03 32.45 -10.17
C GLY A 22 15.20 33.92 -9.78
N GLU A 23 15.58 34.23 -8.54
CA GLU A 23 15.65 35.62 -8.05
C GLU A 23 16.90 35.85 -7.19
N SER A 24 18.06 36.03 -7.83
CA SER A 24 19.23 36.62 -7.18
C SER A 24 19.72 37.83 -7.99
N GLY A 25 19.32 39.03 -7.57
CA GLY A 25 19.81 40.26 -8.17
C GLY A 25 19.18 41.54 -7.64
N LYS A 26 19.56 41.95 -6.42
CA LYS A 26 20.01 43.31 -6.06
C LYS A 26 19.93 43.55 -4.54
N ASN A 27 21.11 43.79 -3.96
CA ASN A 27 21.28 44.28 -2.59
C ASN A 27 20.85 45.75 -2.49
N GLY A 28 20.07 46.07 -1.47
CA GLY A 28 19.73 47.44 -1.06
C GLY A 28 19.72 47.54 0.46
N LYS A 29 20.43 48.55 0.98
CA LYS A 29 20.70 48.87 2.39
C LYS A 29 19.45 48.86 3.28
N ALA A 30 19.64 48.39 4.51
CA ALA A 30 18.72 48.54 5.63
C ALA A 30 18.83 49.94 6.24
N ASP A 31 17.68 50.62 6.37
CA ASP A 31 17.50 51.74 7.28
C ASP A 31 16.46 51.35 8.35
N SER A 32 16.85 51.60 9.59
CA SER A 32 16.07 51.41 10.81
C SER A 32 15.13 52.59 11.07
N GLY A 33 13.84 52.33 11.36
CA GLY A 33 13.02 53.33 12.05
C GLY A 33 11.51 53.13 11.93
N GLY A 34 10.85 53.05 13.10
CA GLY A 34 9.48 53.55 13.28
C GLY A 34 8.35 52.52 13.20
N THR A 35 7.88 52.06 14.36
CA THR A 35 6.53 51.50 14.55
C THR A 35 5.47 52.61 14.54
N PRO A 36 4.41 52.52 13.71
CA PRO A 36 3.17 53.25 13.94
C PRO A 36 2.08 52.31 14.48
N SER A 37 1.51 52.67 15.63
CA SER A 37 0.24 52.12 16.11
C SER A 37 -0.89 52.55 15.19
N LEU A 38 -1.65 51.59 14.68
CA LEU A 38 -2.84 51.80 13.86
C LEU A 38 -4.08 51.41 14.67
N THR A 39 -4.83 52.43 15.11
CA THR A 39 -6.14 52.29 15.74
C THR A 39 -7.19 52.01 14.67
N ILE A 40 -7.85 50.85 14.73
CA ILE A 40 -8.95 50.48 13.83
C ILE A 40 -10.28 50.82 14.51
N THR A 41 -11.03 51.75 13.92
CA THR A 41 -12.42 52.06 14.30
C THR A 41 -13.37 51.20 13.48
N VAL A 42 -14.22 50.41 14.14
CA VAL A 42 -15.24 49.56 13.50
C VAL A 42 -16.58 50.30 13.44
N PRO A 43 -17.19 50.51 12.27
CA PRO A 43 -18.56 51.01 12.18
C PRO A 43 -19.60 49.88 12.35
N PRO A 44 -20.82 50.17 12.84
CA PRO A 44 -21.83 49.16 13.12
C PRO A 44 -22.42 48.57 11.83
N THR A 45 -22.56 47.25 11.83
CA THR A 45 -23.18 46.44 10.77
C THR A 45 -24.70 46.64 10.72
N SER A 46 -25.22 47.11 9.60
CA SER A 46 -26.63 47.03 9.25
C SER A 46 -26.98 45.64 8.68
N ALA A 47 -28.14 45.11 9.06
CA ALA A 47 -28.62 43.80 8.62
C ALA A 47 -29.01 43.79 7.12
N PRO A 48 -28.73 42.71 6.38
CA PRO A 48 -29.14 42.58 4.99
C PRO A 48 -30.64 42.26 4.87
N PRO A 49 -31.33 42.77 3.84
CA PRO A 49 -32.72 42.42 3.55
C PRO A 49 -32.87 40.96 3.05
N PRO A 50 -34.04 40.34 3.23
CA PRO A 50 -34.28 38.95 2.84
C PRO A 50 -34.29 38.74 1.31
N PRO A 51 -33.91 37.54 0.83
CA PRO A 51 -33.79 37.26 -0.59
C PRO A 51 -35.14 37.13 -1.30
N VAL A 52 -35.24 37.76 -2.47
CA VAL A 52 -36.36 37.64 -3.40
C VAL A 52 -36.24 36.31 -4.16
N ILE A 53 -37.29 35.49 -4.12
CA ILE A 53 -37.39 34.20 -4.81
C ILE A 53 -37.98 34.43 -6.23
N PRO A 54 -37.28 34.07 -7.31
CA PRO A 54 -37.86 34.10 -8.65
C PRO A 54 -38.78 32.90 -8.90
N PRO A 55 -39.86 33.06 -9.69
CA PRO A 55 -40.83 31.99 -9.93
C PRO A 55 -40.26 30.88 -10.85
N ALA A 56 -40.69 29.65 -10.60
CA ALA A 56 -40.30 28.45 -11.30
C ALA A 56 -40.69 28.48 -12.80
N PRO A 57 -39.84 27.94 -13.71
CA PRO A 57 -40.18 27.88 -15.13
C PRO A 57 -41.21 26.78 -15.41
N LYS A 58 -42.22 27.13 -16.22
CA LYS A 58 -43.26 26.24 -16.73
C LYS A 58 -42.66 25.14 -17.62
N ARG A 59 -43.02 23.89 -17.35
CA ARG A 59 -42.79 22.73 -18.23
C ARG A 59 -43.84 22.70 -19.34
N THR A 60 -43.39 22.84 -20.59
CA THR A 60 -44.02 22.29 -21.81
C THR A 60 -42.98 21.30 -22.37
N GLY A 61 -43.27 20.13 -22.96
CA GLY A 61 -44.46 19.59 -23.57
C GLY A 61 -44.05 18.99 -24.92
N SER A 62 -43.97 17.66 -24.98
CA SER A 62 -44.00 16.77 -26.17
C SER A 62 -42.72 16.35 -26.92
N PRO A 63 -42.72 15.12 -27.50
CA PRO A 63 -41.52 14.37 -27.90
C PRO A 63 -41.23 14.48 -29.40
N ALA A 64 -39.96 14.63 -29.76
CA ALA A 64 -39.50 14.60 -31.15
C ALA A 64 -39.02 13.19 -31.53
N THR A 65 -39.62 12.67 -32.60
CA THR A 65 -39.26 11.48 -33.37
C THR A 65 -37.80 11.50 -33.85
N ALA A 66 -37.08 10.41 -33.60
CA ALA A 66 -35.72 10.21 -34.07
C ALA A 66 -35.71 9.86 -35.57
N ALA A 67 -35.06 10.71 -36.37
CA ALA A 67 -34.70 10.42 -37.75
C ALA A 67 -33.31 9.77 -37.81
N THR A 68 -33.22 8.65 -38.52
CA THR A 68 -31.98 7.91 -38.80
C THR A 68 -31.07 8.73 -39.73
N PRO A 69 -29.78 8.96 -39.40
CA PRO A 69 -28.87 9.62 -40.32
C PRO A 69 -28.35 8.65 -41.40
N ALA A 70 -28.32 9.15 -42.63
CA ALA A 70 -27.83 8.46 -43.82
C ALA A 70 -26.35 8.09 -43.73
N ALA A 71 -26.02 6.92 -44.29
CA ALA A 71 -24.68 6.35 -44.33
C ALA A 71 -23.71 7.20 -45.17
N VAL A 72 -22.55 7.52 -44.58
CA VAL A 72 -21.39 8.09 -45.27
C VAL A 72 -20.61 6.93 -45.92
N PRO A 73 -20.20 7.03 -47.20
CA PRO A 73 -19.41 5.99 -47.84
C PRO A 73 -18.00 5.92 -47.22
N GLN A 74 -17.64 4.75 -46.67
CA GLN A 74 -16.29 4.47 -46.21
C GLN A 74 -15.35 4.31 -47.42
N VAL A 75 -14.31 5.14 -47.44
CA VAL A 75 -13.14 4.94 -48.32
C VAL A 75 -12.35 3.75 -47.79
N LEU A 76 -12.27 2.68 -48.58
CA LEU A 76 -11.47 1.48 -48.28
C LEU A 76 -9.99 1.85 -48.18
N ALA A 77 -9.41 1.64 -46.99
CA ALA A 77 -7.97 1.70 -46.80
C ALA A 77 -7.29 0.57 -47.61
N PRO A 78 -6.08 0.80 -48.16
CA PRO A 78 -5.34 -0.23 -48.88
C PRO A 78 -5.05 -1.44 -47.97
N PRO A 79 -5.01 -2.67 -48.51
CA PRO A 79 -4.76 -3.87 -47.74
C PRO A 79 -3.40 -3.80 -47.03
N ALA A 80 -3.40 -4.08 -45.73
CA ALA A 80 -2.18 -4.16 -44.95
C ALA A 80 -1.23 -5.23 -45.54
N SER A 81 0.06 -4.92 -45.59
CA SER A 81 1.09 -5.88 -46.00
C SER A 81 0.97 -7.17 -45.18
N PRO A 82 1.15 -8.35 -45.80
CA PRO A 82 1.11 -9.62 -45.07
C PRO A 82 2.17 -9.61 -43.95
N PRO A 83 1.85 -10.15 -42.76
CA PRO A 83 2.80 -10.22 -41.67
C PRO A 83 4.04 -11.04 -42.09
N PRO A 84 5.23 -10.67 -41.62
CA PRO A 84 6.45 -11.42 -41.92
C PRO A 84 6.29 -12.89 -41.49
N ALA A 85 6.83 -13.80 -42.31
CA ALA A 85 6.81 -15.23 -42.02
C ALA A 85 7.38 -15.52 -40.62
N ALA A 86 6.64 -16.27 -39.80
CA ALA A 86 7.08 -16.62 -38.46
C ALA A 86 8.41 -17.36 -38.52
N ALA A 87 9.37 -16.96 -37.67
CA ALA A 87 10.64 -17.66 -37.55
C ALA A 87 10.40 -19.16 -37.24
N PRO A 88 11.17 -20.08 -37.83
CA PRO A 88 11.03 -21.51 -37.57
C PRO A 88 11.16 -21.77 -36.07
N GLN A 89 10.15 -22.44 -35.49
CA GLN A 89 10.21 -22.84 -34.08
C GLN A 89 11.31 -23.88 -33.93
N ALA A 90 12.30 -23.60 -33.09
CA ALA A 90 13.35 -24.56 -32.78
C ALA A 90 12.72 -25.83 -32.21
N GLU A 91 12.85 -26.94 -32.94
CA GLU A 91 12.41 -28.25 -32.49
C GLU A 91 13.20 -28.66 -31.24
N VAL A 92 12.51 -29.35 -30.33
CA VAL A 92 13.13 -29.86 -29.11
C VAL A 92 13.96 -31.08 -29.51
N PRO A 93 15.26 -31.13 -29.16
CA PRO A 93 16.11 -32.20 -29.60
C PRO A 93 15.63 -33.58 -29.09
N PRO A 94 15.74 -34.66 -29.89
CA PRO A 94 15.32 -36.00 -29.47
C PRO A 94 15.92 -36.48 -28.16
N GLU A 95 17.14 -36.05 -27.82
CA GLU A 95 17.80 -36.37 -26.55
C GLU A 95 17.10 -35.83 -25.30
N CYS A 96 16.15 -34.89 -25.46
CA CYS A 96 15.28 -34.43 -24.37
C CYS A 96 14.23 -35.46 -23.95
N PHE A 97 14.14 -36.59 -24.66
CA PHE A 97 13.22 -37.69 -24.36
C PHE A 97 14.01 -38.98 -24.08
N ASN A 98 13.56 -39.74 -23.10
CA ASN A 98 14.02 -41.11 -22.86
C ASN A 98 13.48 -42.04 -23.97
N ALA A 99 14.00 -43.26 -24.03
CA ALA A 99 13.60 -44.25 -25.04
C ALA A 99 12.09 -44.61 -24.99
N ASP A 100 11.45 -44.46 -23.82
CA ASP A 100 10.01 -44.68 -23.62
C ASP A 100 9.13 -43.46 -23.97
N GLY A 101 9.75 -42.37 -24.45
CA GLY A 101 9.08 -41.11 -24.77
C GLY A 101 8.79 -40.22 -23.55
N SER A 102 9.16 -40.64 -22.34
CA SER A 102 9.13 -39.76 -21.16
C SER A 102 10.21 -38.68 -21.27
N ILE A 103 10.05 -37.60 -20.51
CA ILE A 103 10.95 -36.45 -20.60
C ILE A 103 12.23 -36.71 -19.80
N ASN A 104 13.37 -36.52 -20.45
CA ASN A 104 14.68 -36.50 -19.79
C ASN A 104 14.94 -35.09 -19.25
N GLN A 105 14.59 -34.86 -17.97
CA GLN A 105 14.68 -33.53 -17.35
C GLN A 105 16.09 -32.92 -17.40
N ALA A 106 17.14 -33.74 -17.27
CA ALA A 106 18.52 -33.26 -17.33
C ALA A 106 18.89 -32.80 -18.75
N ALA A 107 18.47 -33.54 -19.78
CA ALA A 107 18.69 -33.16 -21.17
C ALA A 107 17.88 -31.91 -21.55
N VAL A 108 16.63 -31.78 -21.09
CA VAL A 108 15.84 -30.55 -21.28
C VAL A 108 16.50 -29.36 -20.60
N ALA A 109 16.97 -29.50 -19.36
CA ALA A 109 17.65 -28.42 -18.65
C ALA A 109 18.94 -27.99 -19.37
N ALA A 110 19.72 -28.95 -19.88
CA ALA A 110 20.93 -28.68 -20.67
C ALA A 110 20.59 -27.96 -21.99
N TRP A 111 19.53 -28.39 -22.68
CA TRP A 111 19.04 -27.73 -23.89
C TRP A 111 18.55 -26.30 -23.60
N GLN A 112 17.77 -26.09 -22.54
CA GLN A 112 17.30 -24.77 -22.11
C GLN A 112 18.48 -23.85 -21.78
N ARG A 113 19.51 -24.35 -21.09
CA ARG A 113 20.73 -23.60 -20.79
C ARG A 113 21.43 -23.19 -22.09
N LYS A 114 21.71 -24.13 -22.98
CA LYS A 114 22.35 -23.85 -24.28
C LYS A 114 21.56 -22.84 -25.09
N ARG A 115 20.23 -22.94 -25.10
CA ARG A 115 19.35 -22.00 -25.78
C ARG A 115 19.47 -20.58 -25.19
N LEU A 116 19.50 -20.45 -23.86
CA LEU A 116 19.72 -19.16 -23.21
C LEU A 116 21.10 -18.57 -23.53
N GLU A 117 22.16 -19.39 -23.55
CA GLU A 117 23.51 -18.96 -23.94
C GLU A 117 23.55 -18.47 -25.38
N THR A 118 22.92 -19.20 -26.30
CA THR A 118 22.78 -18.82 -27.70
C THR A 118 21.99 -17.52 -27.83
N THR A 119 20.83 -17.39 -27.18
CA THR A 119 20.07 -16.13 -27.18
C THR A 119 20.88 -14.97 -26.62
N ASN A 120 21.60 -15.17 -25.51
CA ASN A 120 22.46 -14.16 -24.90
C ASN A 120 23.54 -13.67 -25.88
N LYS A 121 24.16 -14.61 -26.60
CA LYS A 121 25.21 -14.33 -27.59
C LYS A 121 24.66 -13.67 -28.85
N ASP A 122 23.64 -14.26 -29.47
CA ASP A 122 23.07 -13.83 -30.75
C ASP A 122 22.44 -12.46 -30.64
N GLU A 123 21.78 -12.19 -29.50
CA GLU A 123 21.23 -10.87 -29.21
C GLU A 123 22.24 -9.94 -28.54
N ASN A 124 23.51 -10.31 -28.35
CA ASN A 124 24.53 -9.51 -27.66
C ASN A 124 24.00 -8.89 -26.34
N LEU A 125 23.20 -9.67 -25.60
CA LEU A 125 22.74 -9.33 -24.27
C LEU A 125 23.95 -9.62 -23.38
N GLN A 126 24.53 -8.61 -22.75
CA GLN A 126 25.66 -8.84 -21.84
C GLN A 126 25.14 -9.38 -20.49
N TYR A 127 24.21 -10.35 -20.51
CA TYR A 127 23.53 -10.83 -19.31
C TYR A 127 24.30 -12.00 -18.72
N ARG A 128 24.23 -12.12 -17.39
CA ARG A 128 24.81 -13.23 -16.65
C ARG A 128 23.82 -14.39 -16.64
N LEU A 129 24.22 -15.52 -17.21
CA LEU A 129 23.52 -16.78 -17.01
C LEU A 129 23.95 -17.38 -15.68
N SER A 130 22.98 -17.86 -14.92
CA SER A 130 23.19 -18.48 -13.62
C SER A 130 22.09 -19.49 -13.33
N GLU A 131 22.37 -20.47 -12.49
CA GLU A 131 21.50 -21.63 -12.33
C GLU A 131 21.33 -21.99 -10.86
N THR A 132 20.10 -22.32 -10.49
CA THR A 132 19.73 -22.87 -9.20
C THR A 132 19.26 -24.32 -9.37
N LEU A 133 18.74 -24.95 -8.31
CA LEU A 133 18.24 -26.33 -8.42
C LEU A 133 17.08 -26.43 -9.42
N HIS A 134 16.16 -25.47 -9.41
CA HIS A 134 14.90 -25.51 -10.18
C HIS A 134 14.78 -24.44 -11.28
N PHE A 135 15.72 -23.48 -11.36
CA PHE A 135 15.61 -22.35 -12.27
C PHE A 135 16.91 -22.05 -13.02
N LEU A 136 16.74 -21.48 -14.22
CA LEU A 136 17.78 -20.85 -15.04
C LEU A 136 17.50 -19.35 -15.10
N PHE A 137 18.48 -18.54 -14.69
CA PHE A 137 18.39 -17.08 -14.65
C PHE A 137 19.30 -16.47 -15.71
N LEU A 138 18.72 -15.70 -16.64
CA LEU A 138 19.46 -14.83 -17.53
C LEU A 138 19.25 -13.37 -17.09
N SER A 139 20.25 -12.78 -16.46
CA SER A 139 20.11 -11.53 -15.72
C SER A 139 21.02 -10.41 -16.22
N GLY A 140 20.41 -9.26 -16.54
CA GLY A 140 21.10 -7.99 -16.72
C GLY A 140 21.43 -7.25 -15.41
N LEU A 141 21.04 -7.81 -14.25
CA LEU A 141 21.35 -7.24 -12.93
C LEU A 141 22.75 -7.64 -12.44
N GLY A 142 23.30 -6.84 -11.53
CA GLY A 142 24.53 -7.18 -10.81
C GLY A 142 24.42 -8.49 -10.00
N GLY A 143 25.56 -9.13 -9.74
CA GLY A 143 25.64 -10.44 -9.06
C GLY A 143 24.82 -10.55 -7.77
N PRO A 144 25.01 -9.64 -6.78
CA PRO A 144 24.27 -9.70 -5.52
C PRO A 144 22.75 -9.55 -5.66
N ALA A 145 22.27 -8.79 -6.65
CA ALA A 145 20.85 -8.62 -6.91
C ALA A 145 20.25 -9.89 -7.52
N THR A 146 20.93 -10.47 -8.52
CA THR A 146 20.54 -11.76 -9.12
C THR A 146 20.48 -12.87 -8.08
N GLU A 147 21.50 -12.99 -7.21
CA GLU A 147 21.57 -14.00 -6.16
C GLU A 147 20.40 -13.90 -5.16
N ARG A 148 19.96 -12.68 -4.84
CA ARG A 148 18.78 -12.46 -3.99
C ARG A 148 17.51 -13.02 -4.63
N TYR A 149 17.28 -12.78 -5.91
CA TYR A 149 16.12 -13.32 -6.63
C TYR A 149 16.18 -14.84 -6.78
N GLN A 150 17.37 -15.40 -6.97
CA GLN A 150 17.59 -16.84 -6.98
C GLN A 150 17.21 -17.52 -5.67
N GLN A 151 17.74 -17.01 -4.55
CA GLN A 151 17.44 -17.55 -3.22
C GLN A 151 15.94 -17.46 -2.91
N TRP A 152 15.32 -16.34 -3.30
CA TRP A 152 13.89 -16.14 -3.11
C TRP A 152 13.05 -17.09 -3.97
N ALA A 153 13.36 -17.23 -5.25
CA ALA A 153 12.69 -18.16 -6.17
C ALA A 153 12.76 -19.61 -5.68
N GLU A 154 13.94 -20.06 -5.25
CA GLU A 154 14.15 -21.39 -4.68
C GLU A 154 13.37 -21.59 -3.37
N SER A 155 13.39 -20.60 -2.48
CA SER A 155 12.63 -20.65 -1.23
C SER A 155 11.13 -20.75 -1.48
N LEU A 156 10.61 -19.95 -2.42
CA LEU A 156 9.20 -19.97 -2.80
C LEU A 156 8.81 -21.31 -3.44
N TYR A 157 9.64 -21.83 -4.33
CA TYR A 157 9.43 -23.14 -4.97
C TYR A 157 9.39 -24.26 -3.93
N ARG A 158 10.38 -24.32 -3.02
CA ARG A 158 10.39 -25.31 -1.92
C ARG A 158 9.19 -25.19 -1.01
N SER A 159 8.77 -23.97 -0.69
CA SER A 159 7.58 -23.72 0.12
C SER A 159 6.33 -24.25 -0.57
N CYS A 160 6.19 -24.06 -1.89
CA CYS A 160 5.09 -24.66 -2.65
C CYS A 160 5.15 -26.18 -2.60
N TYR A 161 6.31 -26.80 -2.84
CA TYR A 161 6.46 -28.25 -2.78
C TYR A 161 6.01 -28.84 -1.45
N ALA A 162 6.52 -28.27 -0.37
CA ALA A 162 6.15 -28.69 0.98
C ALA A 162 4.66 -28.49 1.24
N GLU A 163 4.08 -27.38 0.76
CA GLU A 163 2.70 -27.04 1.04
C GLU A 163 1.70 -27.90 0.25
N PHE A 164 2.04 -28.29 -0.98
CA PHE A 164 1.22 -29.15 -1.85
C PHE A 164 1.56 -30.64 -1.73
N GLY A 165 2.47 -31.03 -0.83
CA GLY A 165 2.81 -32.43 -0.57
C GLY A 165 3.44 -33.15 -1.76
N LEU A 166 4.19 -32.42 -2.59
CA LEU A 166 4.88 -32.99 -3.75
C LEU A 166 6.20 -33.63 -3.30
N GLU A 167 6.50 -34.81 -3.83
CA GLU A 167 7.71 -35.56 -3.47
C GLU A 167 8.97 -34.76 -3.82
N ALA A 168 9.93 -34.77 -2.89
CA ALA A 168 11.22 -34.12 -3.08
C ALA A 168 11.94 -34.75 -4.29
N GLY A 169 12.29 -33.94 -5.28
CA GLY A 169 13.00 -34.38 -6.49
C GLY A 169 12.13 -34.48 -7.74
N VAL A 170 10.80 -34.40 -7.63
CA VAL A 170 9.94 -34.23 -8.81
C VAL A 170 10.08 -32.79 -9.28
N SER A 171 10.68 -32.50 -10.44
CA SER A 171 10.57 -31.15 -11.03
C SER A 171 9.16 -30.97 -11.58
N ALA A 172 8.52 -29.84 -11.29
CA ALA A 172 7.24 -29.46 -11.90
C ALA A 172 7.42 -28.89 -13.31
N TRP A 173 8.68 -28.73 -13.70
CA TRP A 173 9.07 -28.35 -15.04
C TRP A 173 9.55 -29.61 -15.75
N ASP A 174 9.30 -29.66 -17.05
CA ASP A 174 9.95 -30.63 -17.95
C ASP A 174 11.49 -30.45 -18.00
N GLY A 175 12.01 -29.37 -17.39
CA GLY A 175 13.43 -29.08 -17.15
C GLY A 175 13.60 -28.12 -15.97
N LYS A 176 13.99 -26.87 -16.22
CA LYS A 176 14.05 -25.77 -15.24
C LYS A 176 13.16 -24.60 -15.65
N GLY A 177 12.67 -23.85 -14.67
CA GLY A 177 11.97 -22.60 -14.91
C GLY A 177 12.94 -21.52 -15.42
N MET A 178 12.60 -20.80 -16.49
CA MET A 178 13.48 -19.80 -17.09
C MET A 178 13.07 -18.38 -16.68
N VAL A 179 13.99 -17.65 -16.05
CA VAL A 179 13.75 -16.30 -15.53
C VAL A 179 14.68 -15.32 -16.22
N LEU A 180 14.12 -14.29 -16.85
CA LEU A 180 14.86 -13.19 -17.47
C LEU A 180 14.71 -11.93 -16.60
N LEU A 181 15.84 -11.43 -16.08
CA LEU A 181 15.87 -10.23 -15.24
C LEU A 181 16.49 -9.08 -16.03
N PHE A 182 15.77 -7.98 -16.19
CA PHE A 182 16.23 -6.79 -16.89
C PHE A 182 16.64 -5.73 -15.87
N SER A 183 17.72 -4.99 -16.11
CA SER A 183 18.15 -3.89 -15.24
C SER A 183 17.33 -2.61 -15.42
N SER A 184 16.57 -2.50 -16.51
CA SER A 184 15.69 -1.37 -16.78
C SER A 184 14.61 -1.71 -17.81
N ARG A 185 13.56 -0.89 -17.85
CA ARG A 185 12.50 -0.94 -18.86
C ARG A 185 13.03 -0.86 -20.28
N ALA A 186 13.96 0.05 -20.53
CA ALA A 186 14.56 0.24 -21.85
C ALA A 186 15.26 -1.02 -22.33
N GLN A 187 15.89 -1.76 -21.41
CA GLN A 187 16.55 -3.03 -21.71
C GLN A 187 15.53 -4.12 -22.09
N MET A 188 14.40 -4.16 -21.40
CA MET A 188 13.29 -5.07 -21.74
C MET A 188 12.67 -4.69 -23.09
N ASP A 189 12.38 -3.41 -23.31
CA ASP A 189 11.78 -2.95 -24.57
C ASP A 189 12.67 -3.25 -25.78
N GLU A 190 13.99 -3.07 -25.63
CA GLU A 190 14.96 -3.44 -26.66
C GLU A 190 14.99 -4.95 -26.93
N HIS A 191 14.92 -5.79 -25.89
CA HIS A 191 14.85 -7.24 -26.07
C HIS A 191 13.59 -7.67 -26.83
N PHE A 192 12.41 -7.14 -26.48
CA PHE A 192 11.16 -7.42 -27.20
C PHE A 192 11.22 -6.93 -28.65
N ARG A 193 11.76 -5.73 -28.88
CA ARG A 193 11.96 -5.18 -30.23
C ARG A 193 12.84 -6.09 -31.10
N ARG A 194 13.93 -6.63 -30.54
CA ARG A 194 14.81 -7.59 -31.24
C ARG A 194 14.10 -8.90 -31.57
N LEU A 195 13.19 -9.35 -30.72
CA LEU A 195 12.32 -10.50 -30.99
C LEU A 195 11.21 -10.20 -32.02
N GLY A 196 11.11 -8.97 -32.54
CA GLY A 196 10.04 -8.55 -33.44
C GLY A 196 8.68 -8.55 -32.75
N ARG A 197 8.64 -8.30 -31.44
CA ARG A 197 7.43 -8.28 -30.62
C ARG A 197 7.27 -6.89 -30.00
N ASP A 198 6.03 -6.42 -29.90
CA ASP A 198 5.77 -5.21 -29.14
C ASP A 198 6.09 -5.46 -27.66
N PRO A 199 6.82 -4.54 -27.01
CA PRO A 199 6.97 -4.61 -25.58
C PRO A 199 5.60 -4.44 -24.93
N PRO A 200 5.36 -5.13 -23.81
CA PRO A 200 4.06 -5.08 -23.17
C PRO A 200 3.65 -3.69 -22.70
N PRO A 201 2.38 -3.28 -22.83
CA PRO A 201 1.95 -1.90 -22.58
C PRO A 201 2.01 -1.46 -21.10
N ASP A 202 1.99 -2.41 -20.14
CA ASP A 202 1.94 -2.11 -18.71
C ASP A 202 3.29 -2.31 -17.99
N ARG A 203 3.44 -1.66 -16.82
CA ARG A 203 4.49 -1.98 -15.83
C ARG A 203 4.17 -3.32 -15.19
N GLY A 204 4.56 -4.42 -15.83
CA GLY A 204 4.23 -5.76 -15.36
C GLY A 204 4.71 -6.81 -16.34
N THR A 205 5.22 -7.93 -15.84
CA THR A 205 5.68 -9.10 -16.60
C THR A 205 4.65 -9.65 -17.56
N HIS A 206 5.15 -10.31 -18.62
CA HIS A 206 4.34 -11.15 -19.51
C HIS A 206 4.94 -12.53 -19.69
N ILE A 207 4.09 -13.56 -19.65
CA ILE A 207 4.39 -14.90 -20.16
C ILE A 207 4.17 -14.84 -21.67
N LEU A 208 5.25 -14.90 -22.46
CA LEU A 208 5.12 -14.84 -23.91
C LEU A 208 4.68 -16.17 -24.55
N GLU A 209 4.88 -17.31 -23.91
CA GLU A 209 4.63 -18.63 -24.54
C GLU A 209 4.13 -19.69 -23.54
N ALA A 210 2.85 -19.61 -23.17
CA ALA A 210 2.06 -20.76 -22.74
C ALA A 210 0.92 -20.99 -23.76
N ARG A 211 1.24 -20.94 -25.07
CA ARG A 211 0.37 -21.63 -26.04
C ARG A 211 0.49 -23.12 -25.72
N GLN A 212 -0.61 -23.88 -25.79
CA GLN A 212 -0.51 -25.34 -25.79
C GLN A 212 0.55 -25.69 -26.83
N PRO A 213 1.73 -26.17 -26.40
CA PRO A 213 2.72 -26.55 -27.38
C PRO A 213 2.11 -27.70 -28.20
N PRO A 214 2.54 -27.92 -29.46
CA PRO A 214 2.30 -29.23 -30.07
C PRO A 214 2.72 -30.29 -29.03
N ALA A 215 2.01 -31.43 -28.98
CA ALA A 215 1.97 -32.39 -27.86
C ALA A 215 3.33 -32.97 -27.35
N ARG A 216 4.46 -32.46 -27.85
CA ARG A 216 5.84 -32.86 -27.60
C ARG A 216 6.81 -31.73 -27.22
N MET A 217 6.42 -30.47 -27.00
CA MET A 217 7.41 -29.48 -26.48
C MET A 217 7.42 -29.37 -24.95
N PRO A 218 8.61 -29.34 -24.31
CA PRO A 218 8.78 -29.00 -22.91
C PRO A 218 8.18 -27.64 -22.59
N GLN A 219 7.39 -27.57 -21.54
CA GLN A 219 6.79 -26.31 -21.13
C GLN A 219 7.86 -25.39 -20.56
N THR A 220 8.03 -24.22 -21.19
CA THR A 220 9.01 -23.22 -20.77
C THR A 220 8.27 -21.96 -20.36
N VAL A 221 8.30 -21.64 -19.06
CA VAL A 221 7.82 -20.35 -18.56
C VAL A 221 8.97 -19.35 -18.67
N ARG A 222 8.71 -18.21 -19.32
CA ARG A 222 9.61 -17.05 -19.37
C ARG A 222 8.99 -15.90 -18.62
N VAL A 223 9.73 -15.36 -17.67
CA VAL A 223 9.29 -14.22 -16.85
C VAL A 223 10.29 -13.10 -17.01
N TYR A 224 9.76 -11.92 -17.33
CA TYR A 224 10.50 -10.69 -17.60
C TYR A 224 10.28 -9.73 -16.43
N LEU A 225 11.30 -9.49 -15.61
CA LEU A 225 11.22 -8.56 -14.47
C LEU A 225 12.05 -7.31 -14.73
N ASP A 226 11.52 -6.14 -14.35
CA ASP A 226 12.23 -4.87 -14.36
C ASP A 226 12.30 -4.30 -12.93
N PRO A 227 13.33 -4.64 -12.15
CA PRO A 227 13.49 -4.15 -10.79
C PRO A 227 13.79 -2.66 -10.69
N GLY A 228 14.19 -2.01 -11.79
CA GLY A 228 14.40 -0.56 -11.83
C GLY A 228 13.09 0.23 -11.84
N ALA A 229 12.02 -0.36 -12.40
CA ALA A 229 10.70 0.26 -12.46
C ALA A 229 9.69 -0.32 -11.45
N MET A 230 9.99 -1.46 -10.83
CA MET A 230 9.11 -2.18 -9.90
C MET A 230 9.64 -2.16 -8.47
N GLY A 231 8.75 -2.04 -7.49
CA GLY A 231 9.11 -2.28 -6.08
C GLY A 231 9.34 -3.77 -5.80
N GLU A 232 10.10 -4.11 -4.76
CA GLU A 232 10.38 -5.52 -4.40
C GLU A 232 9.09 -6.35 -4.20
N ALA A 233 8.05 -5.77 -3.60
CA ALA A 233 6.75 -6.42 -3.42
C ALA A 233 6.03 -6.72 -4.75
N GLU A 234 6.18 -5.84 -5.74
CA GLU A 234 5.61 -5.99 -7.08
C GLU A 234 6.34 -7.09 -7.84
N ILE A 235 7.67 -7.12 -7.77
CA ILE A 235 8.48 -8.21 -8.35
C ILE A 235 8.09 -9.55 -7.73
N ARG A 236 7.90 -9.60 -6.41
CA ARG A 236 7.47 -10.82 -5.71
C ARG A 236 6.08 -11.28 -6.11
N TRP A 237 5.13 -10.35 -6.21
CA TRP A 237 3.76 -10.61 -6.66
C TRP A 237 3.76 -11.20 -8.07
N VAL A 238 4.48 -10.52 -8.96
CA VAL A 238 4.55 -10.84 -10.37
C VAL A 238 5.22 -12.19 -10.61
N PHE A 239 6.35 -12.46 -9.97
CA PHE A 239 7.02 -13.74 -10.08
C PHE A 239 6.16 -14.86 -9.46
N THR A 240 5.43 -14.59 -8.38
CA THR A 240 4.47 -15.58 -7.86
C THR A 240 3.37 -15.90 -8.88
N ARG A 241 2.73 -14.88 -9.45
CA ARG A 241 1.64 -15.03 -10.42
C ARG A 241 2.08 -15.69 -11.71
N ASP A 242 3.25 -15.32 -12.22
CA ASP A 242 3.67 -15.60 -13.60
C ASP A 242 4.78 -16.66 -13.69
N VAL A 243 5.47 -16.98 -12.61
CA VAL A 243 6.43 -18.10 -12.55
C VAL A 243 5.83 -19.25 -11.76
N VAL A 244 5.34 -18.98 -10.55
CA VAL A 244 4.96 -20.06 -9.63
C VAL A 244 3.52 -20.50 -9.84
N CYS A 245 2.63 -19.66 -10.36
CA CYS A 245 1.25 -20.09 -10.60
C CYS A 245 1.01 -20.88 -11.89
N PRO A 246 1.75 -20.67 -13.00
CA PRO A 246 1.70 -21.59 -14.12
C PRO A 246 1.97 -23.02 -13.70
N PHE A 247 2.77 -23.28 -12.67
CA PHE A 247 2.91 -24.59 -12.02
C PHE A 247 1.62 -25.42 -11.96
N PHE A 248 0.49 -24.82 -11.57
CA PHE A 248 -0.80 -25.51 -11.43
C PHE A 248 -1.58 -25.61 -12.74
N ASP A 249 -1.30 -24.73 -13.69
CA ASP A 249 -1.73 -24.88 -15.09
C ASP A 249 -0.85 -25.89 -15.85
N LEU A 250 0.26 -26.36 -15.27
CA LEU A 250 1.21 -27.31 -15.88
C LEU A 250 1.12 -28.72 -15.26
N PHE A 251 0.52 -28.87 -14.07
CA PHE A 251 0.10 -30.18 -13.55
C PHE A 251 -0.98 -30.80 -14.46
N GLY A 252 -0.57 -31.73 -15.31
CA GLY A 252 -1.42 -32.46 -16.28
C GLY A 252 -1.75 -31.67 -17.54
N ARG A 253 -2.04 -32.32 -18.68
CA ARG A 253 -2.38 -31.65 -19.97
C ARG A 253 -3.84 -31.17 -20.05
N GLY A 254 -4.41 -30.78 -18.91
CA GLY A 254 -5.84 -30.51 -18.70
C GLY A 254 -6.36 -29.13 -19.12
N PRO A 255 -7.68 -28.91 -19.04
CA PRO A 255 -8.27 -27.57 -19.16
C PRO A 255 -7.80 -26.67 -18.01
N ARG A 256 -7.81 -25.36 -18.26
CA ARG A 256 -7.36 -24.35 -17.27
C ARG A 256 -8.18 -24.43 -15.99
N LEU A 257 -7.54 -24.15 -14.86
CA LEU A 257 -8.24 -24.07 -13.57
C LEU A 257 -9.29 -22.95 -13.58
N PRO A 258 -10.38 -23.09 -12.80
CA PRO A 258 -11.32 -22.00 -12.55
C PRO A 258 -10.61 -20.74 -12.07
N GLY A 259 -11.09 -19.56 -12.51
CA GLY A 259 -10.42 -18.28 -12.23
C GLY A 259 -10.15 -18.05 -10.75
N TRP A 260 -11.11 -18.39 -9.88
CA TRP A 260 -10.99 -18.17 -8.44
C TRP A 260 -10.00 -19.11 -7.76
N ILE A 261 -9.87 -20.36 -8.24
CA ILE A 261 -8.86 -21.29 -7.75
C ILE A 261 -7.50 -20.77 -8.17
N HIS A 262 -7.33 -20.43 -9.45
CA HIS A 262 -6.07 -19.90 -9.95
C HIS A 262 -5.65 -18.64 -9.18
N GLU A 263 -6.49 -17.62 -9.11
CA GLU A 263 -6.17 -16.36 -8.44
C GLU A 263 -6.00 -16.54 -6.92
N GLY A 264 -6.85 -17.36 -6.29
CA GLY A 264 -6.72 -17.69 -4.87
C GLY A 264 -5.40 -18.39 -4.55
N MET A 265 -4.94 -19.28 -5.43
CA MET A 265 -3.64 -19.94 -5.33
C MET A 265 -2.48 -18.98 -5.55
N VAL A 266 -2.56 -18.07 -6.52
CA VAL A 266 -1.55 -16.99 -6.71
C VAL A 266 -1.35 -16.25 -5.40
N LEU A 267 -2.45 -15.78 -4.80
CA LEU A 267 -2.42 -15.02 -3.56
C LEU A 267 -1.92 -15.86 -2.39
N TYR A 268 -2.32 -17.14 -2.34
CA TYR A 268 -1.90 -18.07 -1.30
C TYR A 268 -0.40 -18.29 -1.33
N ILE A 269 0.15 -18.62 -2.49
CA ILE A 269 1.59 -18.81 -2.68
C ILE A 269 2.36 -17.51 -2.41
N TRP A 270 1.80 -16.37 -2.84
CA TRP A 270 2.45 -15.09 -2.61
C TRP A 270 2.58 -14.80 -1.12
N SER A 271 1.59 -15.25 -0.34
CA SER A 271 1.61 -15.17 1.12
C SER A 271 2.67 -16.05 1.77
N LEU A 272 3.06 -17.17 1.16
CA LEU A 272 4.16 -18.02 1.64
C LEU A 272 5.51 -17.31 1.49
N GLY A 273 5.70 -16.57 0.39
CA GLY A 273 6.94 -15.83 0.11
C GLY A 273 7.01 -14.42 0.73
N THR A 274 5.94 -13.97 1.38
CA THR A 274 5.80 -12.59 1.87
C THR A 274 5.24 -12.60 3.30
N PRO A 275 6.11 -12.50 4.33
CA PRO A 275 5.68 -12.47 5.73
C PRO A 275 4.57 -11.45 5.97
N GLY A 276 3.51 -11.86 6.68
CA GLY A 276 2.36 -11.02 7.02
C GLY A 276 1.28 -10.85 5.93
N ALA A 277 1.58 -11.16 4.65
CA ALA A 277 0.62 -11.01 3.56
C ALA A 277 -0.64 -11.89 3.75
N GLY A 278 -0.48 -13.11 4.26
CA GLY A 278 -1.61 -14.01 4.51
C GLY A 278 -2.54 -13.52 5.62
N HIS A 279 -1.99 -12.83 6.63
CA HIS A 279 -2.80 -12.22 7.69
C HIS A 279 -3.61 -11.04 7.15
N LEU A 280 -3.00 -10.18 6.33
CA LEU A 280 -3.69 -9.06 5.68
C LEU A 280 -4.83 -9.54 4.78
N MET A 281 -4.58 -10.55 3.95
CA MET A 281 -5.60 -11.11 3.06
C MET A 281 -6.76 -11.76 3.83
N ARG A 282 -6.48 -12.46 4.95
CA ARG A 282 -7.52 -12.99 5.84
C ARG A 282 -8.34 -11.88 6.49
N ARG A 283 -7.68 -10.83 6.98
CA ARG A 283 -8.34 -9.68 7.61
C ARG A 283 -9.21 -8.89 6.62
N ASP A 284 -8.71 -8.67 5.41
CA ASP A 284 -9.48 -8.01 4.36
C ASP A 284 -10.68 -8.87 3.93
N ALA A 285 -10.53 -10.19 3.87
CA ALA A 285 -11.62 -11.11 3.60
C ALA A 285 -12.68 -11.11 4.72
N SER A 286 -12.26 -11.13 6.00
CA SER A 286 -13.19 -11.12 7.13
C SER A 286 -13.92 -9.80 7.29
N ASN A 287 -13.25 -8.66 7.09
CA ASN A 287 -13.87 -7.33 7.12
C ASN A 287 -14.87 -7.13 5.99
N ARG A 288 -14.69 -7.82 4.85
CA ARG A 288 -15.59 -7.76 3.70
C ARG A 288 -16.65 -8.86 3.70
N ALA A 289 -16.53 -9.86 4.56
CA ALA A 289 -17.48 -10.97 4.67
C ALA A 289 -18.96 -10.52 4.81
N PRO A 290 -19.30 -9.40 5.49
CA PRO A 290 -20.68 -8.92 5.54
C PRO A 290 -21.18 -8.24 4.25
N HIS A 291 -20.27 -7.73 3.39
CA HIS A 291 -20.62 -6.89 2.23
C HIS A 291 -20.58 -7.65 0.89
N VAL A 292 -20.07 -8.87 0.85
CA VAL A 292 -20.05 -9.72 -0.36
C VAL A 292 -21.34 -10.53 -0.45
N LEU A 293 -22.42 -9.88 -0.88
CA LEU A 293 -23.68 -10.51 -1.30
C LEU A 293 -23.59 -11.28 -2.64
N PHE A 294 -22.38 -11.68 -3.09
CA PHE A 294 -22.20 -12.39 -4.36
C PHE A 294 -21.15 -13.50 -4.28
N ALA A 295 -21.44 -14.53 -3.47
CA ALA A 295 -20.60 -15.73 -3.35
C ALA A 295 -20.77 -16.79 -4.48
N PRO A 296 -21.87 -16.86 -5.26
CA PRO A 296 -21.92 -17.74 -6.43
C PRO A 296 -21.12 -17.20 -7.63
N GLN A 297 -21.09 -15.88 -7.81
CA GLN A 297 -20.53 -15.25 -9.01
C GLN A 297 -19.01 -15.38 -9.09
N VAL A 298 -18.29 -15.21 -7.97
CA VAL A 298 -16.83 -15.37 -7.90
C VAL A 298 -16.40 -16.77 -8.34
N LEU A 299 -17.20 -17.80 -8.00
CA LEU A 299 -16.89 -19.18 -8.35
C LEU A 299 -17.19 -19.50 -9.83
N THR A 300 -18.06 -18.71 -10.46
CA THR A 300 -18.42 -18.84 -11.88
C THR A 300 -17.62 -17.94 -12.83
N GLN A 301 -16.84 -16.98 -12.32
CA GLN A 301 -16.10 -16.01 -13.13
C GLN A 301 -14.87 -16.63 -13.80
N ASN A 302 -14.64 -16.23 -15.07
CA ASN A 302 -13.39 -16.52 -15.76
C ASN A 302 -12.24 -15.73 -15.14
N ARG A 303 -11.00 -16.23 -15.31
CA ARG A 303 -9.78 -15.65 -14.74
C ARG A 303 -9.60 -14.15 -15.03
N ALA A 304 -9.99 -13.68 -16.21
CA ALA A 304 -9.83 -12.28 -16.61
C ALA A 304 -10.80 -11.32 -15.88
N ASP A 305 -11.86 -11.87 -15.27
CA ASP A 305 -13.02 -11.09 -14.84
C ASP A 305 -13.14 -11.00 -13.31
N ILE A 306 -12.18 -11.52 -12.53
CA ILE A 306 -12.21 -11.42 -11.07
C ILE A 306 -11.81 -10.01 -10.65
N PRO A 307 -12.76 -9.19 -10.14
CA PRO A 307 -12.47 -7.84 -9.72
C PRO A 307 -11.45 -7.83 -8.57
N LYS A 308 -10.62 -6.78 -8.49
CA LYS A 308 -9.56 -6.67 -7.46
C LYS A 308 -10.13 -6.80 -6.05
N GLU A 309 -11.33 -6.30 -5.84
CA GLU A 309 -12.07 -6.35 -4.59
C GLU A 309 -12.42 -7.77 -4.11
N ASN A 310 -12.48 -8.75 -5.03
CA ASN A 310 -12.84 -10.14 -4.75
C ASN A 310 -11.63 -11.05 -4.49
N ARG A 311 -10.40 -10.56 -4.73
CA ARG A 311 -9.15 -11.33 -4.56
C ARG A 311 -8.94 -11.84 -3.14
N ALA A 312 -9.23 -11.02 -2.13
CA ALA A 312 -9.11 -11.46 -0.73
C ALA A 312 -10.03 -12.66 -0.42
N CYS A 313 -11.21 -12.72 -1.06
CA CYS A 313 -12.14 -13.84 -0.90
C CYS A 313 -11.62 -15.11 -1.60
N THR A 314 -11.09 -15.00 -2.82
CA THR A 314 -10.53 -16.17 -3.52
C THR A 314 -9.34 -16.75 -2.75
N PHE A 315 -8.47 -15.90 -2.21
CA PHE A 315 -7.42 -16.29 -1.28
C PHE A 315 -7.99 -17.04 -0.07
N ALA A 316 -8.98 -16.47 0.62
CA ALA A 316 -9.50 -17.04 1.86
C ALA A 316 -10.18 -18.40 1.65
N VAL A 317 -10.85 -18.61 0.52
CA VAL A 317 -11.45 -19.91 0.18
C VAL A 317 -10.35 -20.95 -0.13
N VAL A 318 -9.31 -20.58 -0.88
CA VAL A 318 -8.18 -21.47 -1.16
C VAL A 318 -7.41 -21.80 0.12
N ASP A 319 -7.14 -20.81 0.98
CA ASP A 319 -6.52 -21.00 2.31
C ASP A 319 -7.34 -21.97 3.17
N TYR A 320 -8.67 -21.84 3.16
CA TYR A 320 -9.57 -22.76 3.85
C TYR A 320 -9.50 -24.19 3.32
N LEU A 321 -9.58 -24.37 1.99
CA LEU A 321 -9.53 -25.69 1.37
C LEU A 321 -8.21 -26.40 1.66
N LEU A 322 -7.08 -25.69 1.54
CA LEU A 322 -5.74 -26.20 1.83
C LEU A 322 -5.57 -26.58 3.30
N LYS A 323 -6.04 -25.74 4.22
CA LYS A 323 -5.96 -26.03 5.67
C LYS A 323 -6.90 -27.12 6.12
N THR A 324 -8.02 -27.30 5.43
CA THR A 324 -8.98 -28.37 5.74
C THR A 324 -8.36 -29.73 5.45
N ASP A 325 -7.82 -29.90 4.24
CA ASP A 325 -7.19 -31.16 3.81
C ASP A 325 -6.39 -30.94 2.52
N LYS A 326 -5.06 -30.97 2.61
CA LYS A 326 -4.15 -30.78 1.47
C LYS A 326 -4.28 -31.88 0.42
N THR A 327 -4.53 -33.11 0.84
CA THR A 327 -4.69 -34.26 -0.07
C THR A 327 -5.98 -34.13 -0.89
N LYS A 328 -7.08 -33.71 -0.24
CA LYS A 328 -8.33 -33.38 -0.97
C LYS A 328 -8.15 -32.19 -1.89
N PHE A 329 -7.36 -31.19 -1.51
CA PHE A 329 -7.07 -30.06 -2.41
C PHE A 329 -6.32 -30.53 -3.66
N GLY A 330 -5.29 -31.35 -3.50
CA GLY A 330 -4.59 -31.98 -4.62
C GLY A 330 -5.54 -32.76 -5.54
N LYS A 331 -6.43 -33.58 -4.95
CA LYS A 331 -7.47 -34.32 -5.70
C LYS A 331 -8.43 -33.38 -6.44
N LEU A 332 -8.85 -32.27 -5.82
CA LEU A 332 -9.69 -31.25 -6.45
C LEU A 332 -9.00 -30.68 -7.70
N LEU A 333 -7.72 -30.30 -7.60
CA LEU A 333 -6.96 -29.79 -8.74
C LEU A 333 -6.85 -30.84 -9.85
N MET A 334 -6.53 -32.09 -9.52
CA MET A 334 -6.46 -33.17 -10.52
C MET A 334 -7.78 -33.35 -11.27
N LEU A 335 -8.90 -33.45 -10.54
CA LEU A 335 -10.23 -33.62 -11.14
C LEU A 335 -10.59 -32.46 -12.07
N LEU A 336 -10.29 -31.22 -11.68
CA LEU A 336 -10.49 -30.05 -12.54
C LEU A 336 -9.64 -30.13 -13.82
N ARG A 337 -8.41 -30.63 -13.72
CA ARG A 337 -7.50 -30.87 -14.86
C ARG A 337 -7.90 -32.07 -15.72
N GLU A 338 -8.71 -32.98 -15.21
CA GLU A 338 -9.35 -34.02 -16.02
C GLU A 338 -10.58 -33.50 -16.77
N GLY A 339 -10.92 -32.22 -16.60
CA GLY A 339 -12.09 -31.59 -17.23
C GLY A 339 -13.39 -31.78 -16.48
N ASN A 340 -13.34 -32.27 -15.24
CA ASN A 340 -14.52 -32.28 -14.38
C ASN A 340 -14.94 -30.84 -14.08
N GLY A 341 -16.24 -30.57 -14.15
CA GLY A 341 -16.80 -29.30 -13.70
C GLY A 341 -16.56 -29.07 -12.21
N GLN A 342 -16.55 -27.80 -11.78
CA GLN A 342 -16.19 -27.41 -10.42
C GLN A 342 -17.02 -28.11 -9.35
N GLU A 343 -18.34 -28.17 -9.56
CA GLU A 343 -19.29 -28.82 -8.64
C GLU A 343 -18.98 -30.32 -8.51
N THR A 344 -18.73 -31.01 -9.62
CA THR A 344 -18.36 -32.43 -9.64
C THR A 344 -17.03 -32.67 -8.94
N ALA A 345 -16.03 -31.82 -9.24
CA ALA A 345 -14.70 -31.93 -8.65
C ALA A 345 -14.72 -31.69 -7.13
N LEU A 346 -15.48 -30.68 -6.66
CA LEU A 346 -15.67 -30.40 -5.23
C LEU A 346 -16.38 -31.56 -4.51
N ARG A 347 -17.44 -32.13 -5.10
CA ARG A 347 -18.15 -33.27 -4.51
C ARG A 347 -17.26 -34.51 -4.43
N ALA A 348 -16.47 -34.78 -5.47
CA ALA A 348 -15.59 -35.94 -5.48
C ALA A 348 -14.36 -35.77 -4.57
N ALA A 349 -13.85 -34.55 -4.38
CA ALA A 349 -12.70 -34.27 -3.53
C ALA A 349 -13.07 -34.06 -2.05
N TYR A 350 -14.06 -33.22 -1.79
CA TYR A 350 -14.42 -32.77 -0.43
C TYR A 350 -15.78 -33.28 0.06
N GLN A 351 -16.55 -33.99 -0.78
CA GLN A 351 -17.93 -34.43 -0.47
C GLN A 351 -18.87 -33.25 -0.21
N VAL A 352 -18.57 -32.09 -0.78
CA VAL A 352 -19.38 -30.86 -0.68
C VAL A 352 -19.68 -30.30 -2.06
N GLY A 353 -20.87 -29.74 -2.24
CA GLY A 353 -21.17 -28.84 -3.35
C GLY A 353 -20.74 -27.41 -3.05
N THR A 354 -20.81 -26.54 -4.05
CA THR A 354 -20.40 -25.14 -3.96
C THR A 354 -21.07 -24.37 -2.82
N GLU A 355 -22.40 -24.51 -2.67
CA GLU A 355 -23.16 -23.82 -1.61
C GLU A 355 -22.76 -24.28 -0.20
N LEU A 356 -22.54 -25.59 -0.03
CA LEU A 356 -22.12 -26.14 1.26
C LEU A 356 -20.68 -25.72 1.59
N LEU A 357 -19.79 -25.69 0.60
CA LEU A 357 -18.43 -25.17 0.76
C LEU A 357 -18.45 -23.72 1.26
N LEU A 358 -19.23 -22.86 0.62
CA LEU A 358 -19.35 -21.46 1.03
C LEU A 358 -19.90 -21.30 2.44
N THR A 359 -20.85 -22.16 2.82
CA THR A 359 -21.41 -22.19 4.18
C THR A 359 -20.36 -22.59 5.21
N GLN A 360 -19.61 -23.65 4.93
CA GLN A 360 -18.52 -24.11 5.80
C GLN A 360 -17.37 -23.11 5.88
N TRP A 361 -16.99 -22.50 4.76
CA TRP A 361 -15.98 -21.45 4.73
C TRP A 361 -16.41 -20.21 5.52
N ARG A 362 -17.67 -19.77 5.43
CA ARG A 362 -18.19 -18.65 6.24
C ARG A 362 -18.14 -18.97 7.73
N ALA A 363 -18.53 -20.18 8.11
CA ALA A 363 -18.42 -20.64 9.49
C ALA A 363 -16.95 -20.67 9.94
N TYR A 364 -16.04 -21.17 9.08
CA TYR A 364 -14.61 -21.14 9.32
C TYR A 364 -14.10 -19.70 9.48
N ALA A 365 -14.42 -18.77 8.59
CA ALA A 365 -13.99 -17.38 8.64
C ALA A 365 -14.54 -16.64 9.87
N ALA A 366 -15.78 -16.93 10.29
CA ALA A 366 -16.37 -16.39 11.50
C ALA A 366 -15.74 -16.98 12.78
N SER A 367 -15.36 -18.27 12.76
CA SER A 367 -14.69 -18.96 13.86
C SER A 367 -13.20 -18.67 13.95
N ALA A 368 -12.59 -18.34 12.81
CA ALA A 368 -11.24 -17.81 12.69
C ALA A 368 -11.25 -16.34 13.10
N ALA A 369 -11.61 -16.09 14.37
CA ALA A 369 -11.09 -14.94 15.09
C ALA A 369 -9.57 -14.88 14.79
N PRO A 370 -8.99 -13.67 14.59
CA PRO A 370 -7.55 -13.55 14.35
C PRO A 370 -6.86 -14.41 15.40
N PRO A 371 -6.05 -15.41 15.00
CA PRO A 371 -5.54 -16.39 15.94
C PRO A 371 -4.87 -15.62 17.08
N THR A 372 -5.28 -15.90 18.32
CA THR A 372 -4.41 -15.61 19.46
C THR A 372 -3.08 -16.25 19.09
N ALA A 373 -2.04 -15.42 18.94
CA ALA A 373 -0.74 -15.83 18.46
C ALA A 373 -0.29 -17.13 19.17
N PRO A 374 0.41 -18.06 18.47
CA PRO A 374 0.86 -19.30 19.08
C PRO A 374 1.57 -19.01 20.41
N ALA A 375 1.32 -19.85 21.42
CA ALA A 375 1.79 -19.63 22.79
C ALA A 375 3.32 -19.42 22.89
N ASP A 376 4.09 -19.88 21.89
CA ASP A 376 5.54 -19.67 21.80
C ASP A 376 5.99 -18.37 21.11
N THR A 377 5.12 -17.65 20.40
CA THR A 377 5.39 -16.25 19.99
C THR A 377 4.94 -15.22 21.01
N ALA A 378 4.19 -15.63 22.05
CA ALA A 378 3.77 -14.76 23.14
C ALA A 378 4.95 -14.18 23.95
N ALA A 379 6.15 -14.74 23.80
CA ALA A 379 7.37 -14.22 24.40
C ALA A 379 8.08 -13.12 23.58
N LYS A 380 7.68 -12.84 22.32
CA LYS A 380 8.44 -11.93 21.43
C LYS A 380 7.72 -10.66 20.99
N SER A 381 6.39 -10.64 20.92
CA SER A 381 5.66 -9.36 20.85
C SER A 381 5.50 -8.85 22.27
N GLY A 382 6.53 -8.14 22.78
CA GLY A 382 6.59 -7.67 24.16
C GLY A 382 5.23 -7.19 24.64
N LYS A 383 4.66 -7.89 25.63
CA LYS A 383 3.46 -7.44 26.33
C LYS A 383 3.80 -6.08 26.91
N PHE A 384 3.40 -5.02 26.20
CA PHE A 384 3.38 -3.70 26.78
C PHE A 384 2.56 -3.84 28.05
N VAL A 385 3.23 -3.66 29.21
CA VAL A 385 2.73 -3.72 30.59
C VAL A 385 1.42 -4.48 30.66
N GLU A 386 1.48 -5.80 30.90
CA GLU A 386 0.29 -6.55 31.30
C GLU A 386 -0.36 -5.72 32.41
N LEU A 387 -1.50 -5.10 32.09
CA LEU A 387 -2.08 -3.98 32.85
C LEU A 387 -2.46 -4.51 34.21
N SER A 388 -1.49 -4.51 35.11
CA SER A 388 -1.73 -4.95 36.47
C SER A 388 -2.66 -3.93 37.10
N ALA A 389 -3.47 -4.37 38.06
CA ALA A 389 -4.32 -3.50 38.86
C ALA A 389 -3.58 -2.29 39.47
N THR A 390 -2.24 -2.28 39.43
CA THR A 390 -1.35 -1.19 39.86
C THR A 390 -1.45 0.08 39.01
N CYS A 391 -1.91 0.03 37.76
CA CYS A 391 -2.08 1.23 36.93
C CYS A 391 -3.29 2.09 37.35
N LEU A 392 -4.14 1.60 38.24
CA LEU A 392 -5.27 2.34 38.80
C LEU A 392 -4.87 2.94 40.15
N SER A 393 -5.22 4.21 40.35
CA SER A 393 -5.26 4.86 41.65
C SER A 393 -6.39 4.25 42.51
N PRO A 394 -6.37 4.44 43.84
CA PRO A 394 -7.44 3.94 44.73
C PRO A 394 -8.86 4.42 44.37
N ASP A 395 -8.98 5.54 43.66
CA ASP A 395 -10.25 6.11 43.17
C ASP A 395 -10.71 5.52 41.81
N GLY A 396 -9.99 4.54 41.28
CA GLY A 396 -10.27 3.92 39.99
C GLY A 396 -9.83 4.75 38.77
N THR A 397 -9.16 5.88 38.96
CA THR A 397 -8.56 6.65 37.86
C THR A 397 -7.19 6.12 37.47
N LEU A 398 -6.73 6.38 36.25
CA LEU A 398 -5.41 5.93 35.78
C LEU A 398 -4.28 6.71 36.48
N ASN A 399 -3.40 5.99 37.19
CA ASN A 399 -2.22 6.52 37.84
C ASN A 399 -1.11 6.79 36.80
N GLN A 400 -1.06 8.03 36.32
CA GLN A 400 -0.16 8.45 35.25
C GLN A 400 1.33 8.24 35.57
N LYS A 401 1.73 8.42 36.83
CA LYS A 401 3.12 8.20 37.24
C LYS A 401 3.49 6.72 37.11
N VAL A 402 2.63 5.83 37.60
CA VAL A 402 2.85 4.38 37.49
C VAL A 402 2.90 3.95 36.02
N ILE A 403 2.02 4.49 35.17
CA ILE A 403 2.03 4.21 33.73
C ILE A 403 3.34 4.69 33.08
N ALA A 404 3.80 5.90 33.39
CA ALA A 404 5.06 6.42 32.86
C ALA A 404 6.28 5.62 33.36
N ASP A 405 6.30 5.18 34.61
CA ASP A 405 7.37 4.33 35.14
C ASP A 405 7.36 2.94 34.47
N ALA A 406 6.17 2.41 34.18
CA ALA A 406 6.03 1.16 33.44
C ALA A 406 6.47 1.29 31.97
N GLN A 407 6.19 2.43 31.32
CA GLN A 407 6.75 2.78 30.00
C GLN A 407 8.27 2.77 30.00
N LYS A 408 8.91 3.36 31.04
CA LYS A 408 10.37 3.36 31.18
C LYS A 408 10.95 1.95 31.32
N ALA A 409 10.38 1.14 32.21
CA ALA A 409 10.82 -0.24 32.44
C ALA A 409 10.67 -1.13 31.18
N TRP A 410 9.59 -0.95 30.43
CA TRP A 410 9.40 -1.62 29.15
C TRP A 410 10.48 -1.22 28.15
N MET A 411 10.78 0.07 28.03
CA MET A 411 11.80 0.55 27.12
C MET A 411 13.22 0.11 27.52
N GLU A 412 13.53 -0.02 28.80
CA GLU A 412 14.78 -0.64 29.25
C GLU A 412 14.90 -2.10 28.80
N THR A 413 13.78 -2.82 28.73
CA THR A 413 13.74 -4.19 28.19
C THR A 413 14.03 -4.19 26.70
N ILE A 414 13.39 -3.30 25.94
CA ILE A 414 13.67 -3.17 24.50
C ILE A 414 15.13 -2.76 24.25
N ASN A 415 15.69 -1.86 25.06
CA ASN A 415 17.09 -1.42 24.95
C ASN A 415 18.10 -2.57 25.15
N ARG A 416 17.71 -3.65 25.82
CA ARG A 416 18.51 -4.89 25.94
C ARG A 416 18.39 -5.79 24.72
N GLU A 417 17.24 -5.81 24.07
CA GLU A 417 16.95 -6.69 22.92
C GLU A 417 17.37 -6.09 21.58
N VAL A 418 17.16 -4.79 21.43
CA VAL A 418 17.65 -3.99 20.30
C VAL A 418 18.89 -3.27 20.83
N PRO A 419 20.11 -3.64 20.39
CA PRO A 419 21.36 -3.06 20.89
C PRO A 419 21.58 -1.62 20.37
N ALA A 420 20.49 -0.87 20.22
CA ALA A 420 20.45 0.57 20.13
C ALA A 420 20.83 1.08 21.52
N ARG A 421 21.82 1.98 21.64
CA ARG A 421 22.19 2.53 22.95
C ARG A 421 21.25 3.68 23.31
N LEU A 422 19.95 3.40 23.45
CA LEU A 422 18.95 4.43 23.66
C LEU A 422 19.13 5.06 25.04
N ARG A 423 19.26 6.39 25.06
CA ARG A 423 19.32 7.20 26.27
C ARG A 423 17.96 7.83 26.52
N LEU A 424 17.47 7.72 27.75
CA LEU A 424 16.22 8.34 28.18
C LEU A 424 16.42 9.82 28.49
N VAL A 425 15.57 10.65 27.91
CA VAL A 425 15.34 12.05 28.25
C VAL A 425 13.85 12.25 28.48
N GLU A 426 13.46 12.85 29.59
CA GLU A 426 12.06 13.01 29.98
C GLU A 426 11.63 14.48 29.94
N THR A 427 10.43 14.73 29.41
CA THR A 427 9.77 16.04 29.40
C THR A 427 8.42 15.96 30.11
N PRO A 428 7.66 17.05 30.29
CA PRO A 428 6.31 16.97 30.82
C PRO A 428 5.40 15.98 30.07
N HIS A 429 5.45 15.95 28.74
CA HIS A 429 4.52 15.14 27.93
C HIS A 429 5.14 13.92 27.26
N PHE A 430 6.47 13.79 27.22
CA PHE A 430 7.18 12.75 26.46
C PHE A 430 8.25 12.00 27.25
N LEU A 431 8.48 10.76 26.84
CA LEU A 431 9.67 9.96 27.17
C LEU A 431 10.46 9.74 25.88
N ILE A 432 11.63 10.37 25.78
CA ILE A 432 12.46 10.35 24.57
C ILE A 432 13.59 9.34 24.78
N PHE A 433 13.63 8.29 23.97
CA PHE A 433 14.66 7.27 23.94
C PHE A 433 15.49 7.47 22.67
N SER A 434 16.74 7.91 22.82
CA SER A 434 17.52 8.42 21.69
C SER A 434 18.90 7.78 21.57
N GLU A 435 19.26 7.36 20.35
CA GLU A 435 20.63 7.05 19.95
C GLU A 435 21.43 8.30 19.55
N ALA A 436 20.74 9.43 19.30
CA ALA A 436 21.37 10.66 18.85
C ALA A 436 22.23 11.27 19.96
N ASP A 437 23.16 12.15 19.58
CA ASP A 437 24.01 12.86 20.52
C ASP A 437 23.20 13.78 21.47
N GLY A 438 23.87 14.32 22.49
CA GLY A 438 23.23 15.21 23.48
C GLY A 438 22.57 16.43 22.82
N PRO A 439 23.29 17.21 22.00
CA PRO A 439 22.73 18.37 21.32
C PRO A 439 21.52 18.06 20.44
N THR A 440 21.55 16.98 19.65
CA THR A 440 20.41 16.59 18.81
C THR A 440 19.23 16.17 19.67
N THR A 441 19.47 15.36 20.71
CA THR A 441 18.40 14.93 21.64
C THR A 441 17.77 16.12 22.36
N ASP A 442 18.55 17.13 22.74
CA ASP A 442 18.07 18.36 23.36
C ASP A 442 17.18 19.21 22.43
N LYS A 443 17.46 19.22 21.12
CA LYS A 443 16.57 19.86 20.14
C LYS A 443 15.20 19.17 20.11
N TYR A 444 15.19 17.84 20.01
CA TYR A 444 13.94 17.07 20.04
C TYR A 444 13.18 17.24 21.36
N ARG A 445 13.90 17.34 22.48
CA ARG A 445 13.31 17.65 23.80
C ARG A 445 12.50 18.95 23.76
N GLN A 446 13.07 20.01 23.20
CA GLN A 446 12.39 21.30 23.06
C GLN A 446 11.22 21.22 22.06
N TRP A 447 11.45 20.56 20.93
CA TRP A 447 10.44 20.43 19.88
C TRP A 447 9.22 19.62 20.31
N CYS A 448 9.39 18.56 21.10
CA CYS A 448 8.29 17.78 21.65
C CYS A 448 7.27 18.68 22.36
N GLU A 449 7.75 19.57 23.24
CA GLU A 449 6.89 20.46 24.01
C GLU A 449 6.32 21.60 23.16
N LEU A 450 7.09 22.16 22.22
CA LEU A 450 6.57 23.15 21.26
C LEU A 450 5.47 22.54 20.38
N LEU A 451 5.68 21.33 19.88
CA LEU A 451 4.75 20.59 19.03
C LEU A 451 3.48 20.21 19.79
N TYR A 452 3.60 19.73 21.04
CA TYR A 452 2.44 19.43 21.89
C TYR A 452 1.57 20.66 22.10
N ASN A 453 2.18 21.81 22.41
CA ASN A 453 1.47 23.08 22.56
C ASN A 453 0.84 23.54 21.23
N SER A 454 1.57 23.42 20.12
CA SER A 454 1.08 23.73 18.78
C SER A 454 -0.15 22.89 18.43
N LEU A 455 -0.09 21.57 18.59
CA LEU A 455 -1.19 20.65 18.31
C LEU A 455 -2.39 20.91 19.22
N SER A 456 -2.16 21.09 20.53
CA SER A 456 -3.23 21.38 21.48
C SER A 456 -4.00 22.66 21.13
N ASN A 457 -3.28 23.72 20.77
CA ASN A 457 -3.88 25.00 20.40
C ASN A 457 -4.61 24.91 19.04
N ASN A 458 -3.98 24.32 18.01
CA ASN A 458 -4.53 24.29 16.65
C ASN A 458 -5.69 23.29 16.48
N LEU A 459 -5.66 22.17 17.20
CA LEU A 459 -6.74 21.17 17.20
C LEU A 459 -7.82 21.48 18.26
N MET A 460 -7.74 22.64 18.93
CA MET A 460 -8.70 23.13 19.92
C MET A 460 -9.01 22.11 21.03
N ILE A 461 -7.97 21.41 21.47
CA ILE A 461 -8.03 20.48 22.58
C ILE A 461 -7.97 21.32 23.85
N ALA A 462 -8.87 21.05 24.79
CA ALA A 462 -8.85 21.76 26.05
C ALA A 462 -7.47 21.60 26.69
N ARG A 463 -6.82 22.71 27.07
CA ARG A 463 -5.46 22.71 27.64
C ARG A 463 -5.29 21.80 28.86
N THR A 464 -6.39 21.48 29.53
CA THR A 464 -6.45 20.61 30.71
C THR A 464 -6.64 19.13 30.36
N GLY A 465 -6.94 18.80 29.10
CA GLY A 465 -7.11 17.43 28.64
C GLY A 465 -5.77 16.77 28.37
N ARG A 466 -5.47 15.69 29.08
CA ARG A 466 -4.38 14.78 28.71
C ARG A 466 -4.73 14.08 27.40
N VAL A 467 -3.80 14.08 26.44
CA VAL A 467 -3.96 13.43 25.14
C VAL A 467 -3.75 11.92 25.25
N TRP A 468 -2.69 11.51 25.96
CA TRP A 468 -2.34 10.11 26.21
C TRP A 468 -2.24 9.84 27.71
N ASP A 469 -2.36 8.57 28.08
CA ASP A 469 -2.08 8.12 29.43
C ASP A 469 -0.57 7.89 29.61
N GLY A 470 -0.04 8.25 30.78
CA GLY A 470 1.40 8.35 31.01
C GLY A 470 2.00 9.46 30.15
N LYS A 471 2.93 9.11 29.27
CA LYS A 471 3.61 10.02 28.34
C LYS A 471 3.69 9.41 26.93
N CYS A 472 3.83 10.22 25.89
CA CYS A 472 4.10 9.70 24.55
C CYS A 472 5.57 9.28 24.50
N VAL A 473 5.83 8.06 24.06
CA VAL A 473 7.20 7.59 23.88
C VAL A 473 7.71 8.05 22.51
N LEU A 474 8.87 8.68 22.44
CA LEU A 474 9.54 9.06 21.20
C LEU A 474 10.86 8.29 21.08
N LEU A 475 11.02 7.53 20.01
CA LEU A 475 12.20 6.72 19.72
C LEU A 475 12.99 7.37 18.58
N LEU A 476 14.23 7.78 18.86
CA LEU A 476 15.12 8.43 17.89
C LEU A 476 16.26 7.49 17.53
N PHE A 477 16.22 6.93 16.33
CA PHE A 477 17.28 6.10 15.78
C PHE A 477 18.16 6.91 14.84
N THR A 478 19.48 6.86 15.04
CA THR A 478 20.44 7.47 14.10
C THR A 478 20.80 6.55 12.96
N SER A 479 20.40 5.27 13.03
CA SER A 479 20.61 4.26 12.00
C SER A 479 19.30 3.66 11.48
N LYS A 480 19.15 3.65 10.16
CA LYS A 480 18.06 2.99 9.44
C LYS A 480 18.00 1.50 9.72
N ALA A 481 19.15 0.86 9.94
CA ALA A 481 19.22 -0.56 10.27
C ALA A 481 18.62 -0.85 11.65
N GLN A 482 18.88 -0.01 12.66
CA GLN A 482 18.30 -0.16 13.99
C GLN A 482 16.81 0.17 14.00
N PHE A 483 16.42 1.27 13.35
CA PHE A 483 15.02 1.61 13.13
C PHE A 483 14.24 0.45 12.50
N THR A 484 14.77 -0.13 11.42
CA THR A 484 14.15 -1.25 10.71
C THR A 484 14.03 -2.49 11.60
N ARG A 485 15.09 -2.80 12.36
CA ARG A 485 15.10 -3.92 13.30
C ARG A 485 14.06 -3.75 14.40
N PHE A 486 13.97 -2.55 14.98
CA PHE A 486 12.95 -2.24 15.99
C PHE A 486 11.55 -2.40 15.38
N ALA A 487 11.27 -1.76 14.24
CA ALA A 487 9.98 -1.84 13.58
C ALA A 487 9.54 -3.28 13.27
N GLN A 488 10.45 -4.12 12.78
CA GLN A 488 10.14 -5.50 12.43
C GLN A 488 10.02 -6.43 13.64
N ARG A 489 10.86 -6.26 14.66
CA ARG A 489 10.94 -7.22 15.77
C ARG A 489 10.03 -6.85 16.94
N ILE A 490 9.91 -5.56 17.24
CA ILE A 490 9.20 -5.07 18.42
C ILE A 490 7.75 -4.73 18.06
N ASP A 491 7.56 -4.01 16.95
CA ASP A 491 6.24 -3.50 16.54
C ASP A 491 5.51 -4.38 15.52
N ASP A 492 6.15 -5.45 15.02
CA ASP A 492 5.65 -6.29 13.91
C ASP A 492 5.15 -5.43 12.72
N SER A 493 5.87 -4.36 12.46
CA SER A 493 5.45 -3.28 11.59
C SER A 493 6.11 -3.38 10.23
N GLN A 494 5.30 -3.24 9.17
CA GLN A 494 5.81 -3.11 7.80
C GLN A 494 6.42 -1.72 7.52
N HIS A 495 6.48 -0.84 8.51
CA HIS A 495 7.02 0.52 8.38
C HIS A 495 8.55 0.58 8.32
N ALA A 496 9.25 -0.57 8.21
CA ALA A 496 10.69 -0.65 7.98
C ALA A 496 11.20 0.32 6.90
N ALA A 497 10.44 0.52 5.83
CA ALA A 497 10.83 1.40 4.73
C ALA A 497 10.57 2.90 5.00
N ALA A 498 9.73 3.25 5.97
CA ALA A 498 9.35 4.63 6.28
C ALA A 498 10.46 5.42 7.02
N ALA A 499 10.41 6.75 6.95
CA ALA A 499 11.27 7.63 7.75
C ALA A 499 10.85 7.66 9.23
N ALA A 500 9.55 7.50 9.45
CA ALA A 500 8.92 7.52 10.75
C ALA A 500 7.63 6.71 10.72
N TYR A 501 7.09 6.42 11.89
CA TYR A 501 5.71 5.96 12.05
C TYR A 501 5.22 6.17 13.48
N TYR A 502 3.92 6.30 13.62
CA TYR A 502 3.18 6.26 14.88
C TYR A 502 2.59 4.87 15.14
N VAL A 503 2.57 4.46 16.42
CA VAL A 503 1.86 3.27 16.90
C VAL A 503 0.91 3.65 18.03
N TRP A 504 -0.35 3.26 17.88
CA TRP A 504 -1.32 3.22 18.95
C TRP A 504 -1.31 1.83 19.61
N GLU A 505 -0.90 1.75 20.88
CA GLU A 505 -0.78 0.48 21.61
C GLU A 505 -2.15 -0.01 22.11
N ARG A 506 -3.05 -0.35 21.18
CA ARG A 506 -4.40 -0.86 21.48
C ARG A 506 -4.43 -2.38 21.53
N ARG A 507 -3.65 -2.98 22.43
CA ARG A 507 -3.55 -4.46 22.52
C ARG A 507 -4.67 -5.12 23.31
N ILE A 508 -5.46 -4.35 24.07
CA ILE A 508 -6.53 -4.90 24.91
C ILE A 508 -7.83 -4.09 24.69
N PRO A 509 -8.94 -4.71 24.26
CA PRO A 509 -10.23 -4.06 24.03
C PRO A 509 -10.99 -3.78 25.34
N ILE A 510 -10.29 -3.39 26.40
CA ILE A 510 -10.90 -2.99 27.67
C ILE A 510 -11.02 -1.47 27.66
N GLU A 511 -12.23 -0.94 27.85
CA GLU A 511 -12.51 0.50 27.87
C GLU A 511 -11.66 1.27 28.90
N ALA A 512 -11.17 0.57 29.94
CA ALA A 512 -10.32 1.07 31.01
C ALA A 512 -8.80 0.95 30.74
N ALA A 513 -8.37 0.41 29.59
CA ALA A 513 -6.95 0.35 29.26
C ALA A 513 -6.37 1.76 29.02
N PRO A 514 -5.15 2.04 29.48
CA PRO A 514 -4.49 3.31 29.21
C PRO A 514 -4.22 3.48 27.72
N GLN A 515 -4.33 4.71 27.28
CA GLN A 515 -4.12 5.13 25.90
C GLN A 515 -2.67 5.46 25.67
N LEU A 516 -1.94 4.47 25.19
CA LEU A 516 -0.49 4.54 25.06
C LEU A 516 -0.13 4.71 23.58
N ALA A 517 0.85 5.55 23.36
CA ALA A 517 1.31 5.95 22.04
C ALA A 517 2.84 5.99 22.02
N HIS A 518 3.41 5.51 20.93
CA HIS A 518 4.80 5.78 20.62
C HIS A 518 5.00 6.19 19.17
N ILE A 519 6.06 6.98 18.96
CA ILE A 519 6.47 7.49 17.65
C ILE A 519 7.93 7.09 17.45
N CYS A 520 8.23 6.52 16.29
CA CYS A 520 9.58 6.14 15.90
C CYS A 520 10.07 7.04 14.77
N LEU A 521 11.28 7.60 14.91
CA LEU A 521 11.95 8.41 13.90
C LEU A 521 13.30 7.79 13.52
N CYS A 522 13.61 7.78 12.23
CA CYS A 522 14.92 7.46 11.68
C CYS A 522 15.60 8.72 11.17
N LEU A 523 16.64 9.19 11.86
CA LEU A 523 17.34 10.43 11.51
C LEU A 523 18.28 10.27 10.31
N GLU A 524 18.66 9.03 9.95
CA GLU A 524 19.57 8.77 8.84
C GLU A 524 18.96 9.20 7.49
N GLY A 525 19.64 10.10 6.78
CA GLY A 525 19.31 10.51 5.42
C GLY A 525 18.33 11.67 5.30
N TYR A 526 18.03 12.38 6.39
CA TYR A 526 17.13 13.52 6.40
C TYR A 526 17.73 14.70 7.14
N ASP A 527 17.40 15.91 6.70
CA ASP A 527 17.79 17.11 7.43
C ASP A 527 16.86 17.40 8.64
N GLU A 528 17.28 18.36 9.45
CA GLU A 528 16.58 18.77 10.67
C GLU A 528 15.17 19.29 10.37
N GLY A 529 14.98 20.06 9.30
CA GLY A 529 13.68 20.63 8.92
C GLY A 529 12.72 19.56 8.41
N GLU A 530 13.19 18.66 7.56
CA GLU A 530 12.43 17.50 7.07
C GLU A 530 11.96 16.63 8.23
N MET A 531 12.86 16.31 9.17
CA MET A 531 12.50 15.49 10.33
C MET A 531 11.52 16.17 11.27
N ARG A 532 11.64 17.50 11.47
CA ARG A 532 10.66 18.25 12.25
C ARG A 532 9.26 18.17 11.64
N SER A 533 9.19 18.27 10.32
CA SER A 533 7.94 18.17 9.57
C SER A 533 7.32 16.77 9.66
N ILE A 534 8.14 15.72 9.50
CA ILE A 534 7.72 14.32 9.63
C ILE A 534 7.26 14.04 11.08
N PHE A 535 7.99 14.53 12.08
CA PHE A 535 7.61 14.36 13.48
C PHE A 535 6.27 15.04 13.79
N ALA A 536 6.04 16.25 13.26
CA ALA A 536 4.74 16.91 13.37
C ALA A 536 3.61 16.10 12.74
N HIS A 537 3.85 15.46 11.58
CA HIS A 537 2.89 14.58 10.90
C HIS A 537 2.50 13.40 11.80
N GLU A 538 3.49 12.62 12.25
CA GLU A 538 3.24 11.40 13.06
C GLU A 538 2.62 11.72 14.42
N CYS A 539 3.06 12.81 15.08
CA CYS A 539 2.49 13.23 16.35
C CYS A 539 1.02 13.67 16.20
N THR A 540 0.64 14.21 15.04
CA THR A 540 -0.75 14.57 14.77
C THR A 540 -1.66 13.34 14.71
N HIS A 541 -1.19 12.20 14.20
CA HIS A 541 -1.94 10.94 14.26
C HIS A 541 -2.23 10.53 15.70
N ALA A 542 -1.21 10.58 16.58
CA ALA A 542 -1.38 10.30 18.00
C ALA A 542 -2.45 11.20 18.64
N PHE A 543 -2.41 12.50 18.34
CA PHE A 543 -3.43 13.44 18.81
C PHE A 543 -4.83 13.08 18.28
N MET A 544 -4.99 12.83 16.99
CA MET A 544 -6.30 12.55 16.41
C MET A 544 -6.91 11.23 16.88
N ASP A 545 -6.10 10.21 17.15
CA ASP A 545 -6.61 8.90 17.56
C ASP A 545 -6.96 8.85 19.05
N LEU A 546 -6.24 9.61 19.88
CA LEU A 546 -6.44 9.62 21.33
C LEU A 546 -7.37 10.73 21.83
N VAL A 547 -7.48 11.84 21.09
CA VAL A 547 -8.39 12.93 21.42
C VAL A 547 -9.77 12.61 20.90
N ARG A 548 -10.74 12.50 21.81
CA ARG A 548 -12.15 12.18 21.53
C ARG A 548 -12.30 10.81 20.86
N ARG A 549 -12.32 9.77 21.72
CA ARG A 549 -12.61 8.38 21.33
C ARG A 549 -13.84 8.31 20.43
N GLY A 550 -13.77 7.44 19.42
CA GLY A 550 -14.86 7.27 18.47
C GLY A 550 -14.41 6.52 17.22
N GLU A 551 -15.19 6.68 16.15
CA GLU A 551 -14.91 6.10 14.84
C GLU A 551 -13.60 6.65 14.25
N PRO A 552 -12.87 5.85 13.46
CA PRO A 552 -11.72 6.33 12.69
C PRO A 552 -12.13 7.47 11.76
N LEU A 553 -11.25 8.46 11.60
CA LEU A 553 -11.48 9.52 10.62
C LEU A 553 -11.28 8.98 9.20
N PRO A 554 -12.00 9.51 8.19
CA PRO A 554 -11.72 9.19 6.79
C PRO A 554 -10.27 9.48 6.45
N LEU A 555 -9.64 8.61 5.65
CA LEU A 555 -8.21 8.67 5.35
C LEU A 555 -7.72 10.05 4.89
N TRP A 556 -8.46 10.69 3.97
CA TRP A 556 -8.10 12.02 3.47
C TRP A 556 -8.06 13.08 4.56
N LEU A 557 -8.93 12.98 5.56
CA LEU A 557 -9.00 13.96 6.64
C LEU A 557 -7.92 13.68 7.68
N HIS A 558 -7.71 12.41 8.04
CA HIS A 558 -6.67 12.00 8.98
C HIS A 558 -5.29 12.41 8.46
N GLU A 559 -4.96 12.06 7.21
CA GLU A 559 -3.68 12.44 6.60
C GLU A 559 -3.61 13.94 6.28
N GLY A 560 -4.72 14.54 5.82
CA GLY A 560 -4.78 15.96 5.52
C GLY A 560 -4.53 16.85 6.73
N VAL A 561 -5.02 16.46 7.92
CA VAL A 561 -4.76 17.16 9.18
C VAL A 561 -3.32 16.97 9.63
N ALA A 562 -2.77 15.77 9.52
CA ALA A 562 -1.37 15.52 9.82
C ALA A 562 -0.43 16.37 8.95
N THR A 563 -0.68 16.41 7.63
CA THR A 563 0.09 17.26 6.71
C THR A 563 -0.17 18.75 6.93
N TYR A 564 -1.40 19.16 7.27
CA TYR A 564 -1.68 20.55 7.67
C TYR A 564 -0.86 20.97 8.90
N MET A 565 -0.76 20.11 9.90
CA MET A 565 0.04 20.40 11.09
C MET A 565 1.55 20.41 10.80
N SER A 566 2.05 19.61 9.87
CA SER A 566 3.41 19.77 9.35
C SER A 566 3.63 21.17 8.77
N VAL A 567 2.69 21.68 7.96
CA VAL A 567 2.77 23.03 7.39
C VAL A 567 2.63 24.14 8.45
N VAL A 568 1.82 23.94 9.49
CA VAL A 568 1.74 24.90 10.60
C VAL A 568 3.07 25.01 11.36
N ASN A 569 3.76 23.89 11.55
CA ASN A 569 5.05 23.85 12.23
C ASN A 569 6.25 24.14 11.29
N ASP A 570 6.03 24.07 9.98
CA ASP A 570 6.97 24.52 8.96
C ASP A 570 6.25 25.15 7.75
N PRO A 571 5.99 26.47 7.81
CA PRO A 571 5.25 27.17 6.76
C PRO A 571 5.93 27.17 5.39
N THR A 572 7.23 26.84 5.30
CA THR A 572 7.99 26.81 4.04
C THR A 572 7.52 25.71 3.09
N LEU A 573 6.78 24.73 3.61
CA LEU A 573 6.23 23.60 2.85
C LEU A 573 4.99 23.98 2.02
N ALA A 574 4.23 24.99 2.46
CA ALA A 574 2.94 25.33 1.87
C ALA A 574 3.01 25.68 0.37
N PRO A 575 3.98 26.47 -0.12
CA PRO A 575 4.07 26.82 -1.54
C PRO A 575 4.24 25.60 -2.44
N GLY A 576 5.15 24.68 -2.10
CA GLY A 576 5.41 23.46 -2.88
C GLY A 576 4.17 22.56 -2.97
N MET A 577 3.50 22.33 -1.84
CA MET A 577 2.26 21.54 -1.81
C MET A 577 1.14 22.19 -2.64
N ARG A 578 0.96 23.51 -2.53
CA ARG A 578 -0.04 24.23 -3.35
C ARG A 578 0.28 24.17 -4.83
N ALA A 579 1.56 24.27 -5.22
CA ALA A 579 1.97 24.16 -6.61
C ALA A 579 1.61 22.79 -7.20
N VAL A 580 1.83 21.70 -6.46
CA VAL A 580 1.43 20.34 -6.87
C VAL A 580 -0.07 20.25 -7.11
N VAL A 581 -0.89 20.78 -6.20
CA VAL A 581 -2.35 20.78 -6.33
C VAL A 581 -2.79 21.61 -7.55
N GLN A 582 -2.26 22.82 -7.70
CA GLN A 582 -2.60 23.71 -8.82
C GLN A 582 -2.23 23.09 -10.16
N GLN A 583 -1.06 22.45 -10.26
CA GLN A 583 -0.64 21.74 -11.46
C GLN A 583 -1.57 20.58 -11.79
N GLY A 584 -1.99 19.81 -10.77
CA GLY A 584 -2.93 18.71 -10.95
C GLY A 584 -4.30 19.18 -11.44
N LEU A 585 -4.82 20.29 -10.88
CA LEU A 585 -6.07 20.91 -11.31
C LEU A 585 -5.97 21.46 -12.75
N ALA A 586 -4.85 22.10 -13.11
CA ALA A 586 -4.61 22.58 -14.46
C ALA A 586 -4.59 21.45 -15.51
N LYS A 587 -4.19 20.24 -15.09
CA LYS A 587 -4.23 19.01 -15.91
C LYS A 587 -5.61 18.31 -15.92
N GLY A 588 -6.62 18.90 -15.29
CA GLY A 588 -7.98 18.34 -15.25
C GLY A 588 -8.23 17.28 -14.18
N SER A 589 -7.34 17.13 -13.19
CA SER A 589 -7.54 16.17 -12.09
C SER A 589 -8.79 16.52 -11.28
N THR A 590 -9.68 15.56 -11.06
CA THR A 590 -10.88 15.78 -10.26
C THR A 590 -10.60 15.60 -8.77
N TYR A 591 -9.86 14.57 -8.37
CA TYR A 591 -9.71 14.19 -6.95
C TYR A 591 -11.03 13.88 -6.23
N ALA A 592 -12.10 13.58 -6.97
CA ALA A 592 -13.40 13.27 -6.37
C ALA A 592 -13.36 12.00 -5.50
N ASP A 593 -12.48 11.07 -5.88
CA ASP A 593 -12.22 9.83 -5.18
C ASP A 593 -11.55 10.03 -3.81
N ILE A 594 -10.88 11.16 -3.55
CA ILE A 594 -10.22 11.39 -2.26
C ILE A 594 -11.22 11.46 -1.10
N LEU A 595 -12.40 12.04 -1.32
CA LEU A 595 -13.44 12.19 -0.29
C LEU A 595 -14.30 10.93 -0.13
N SER A 596 -14.19 9.96 -1.04
CA SER A 596 -15.04 8.75 -1.05
C SER A 596 -14.73 7.77 0.09
N GLY A 597 -13.56 7.87 0.73
CA GLY A 597 -13.10 6.92 1.74
C GLY A 597 -12.72 5.54 1.19
N ALA A 598 -12.79 5.30 -0.13
CA ALA A 598 -12.53 4.01 -0.74
C ALA A 598 -11.03 3.63 -0.82
N LYS A 599 -10.12 4.60 -0.58
CA LYS A 599 -8.68 4.39 -0.71
C LYS A 599 -8.06 3.84 0.57
N ALA A 600 -7.21 2.83 0.41
CA ALA A 600 -6.39 2.30 1.50
C ALA A 600 -5.12 3.12 1.77
N THR A 601 -4.67 3.91 0.77
CA THR A 601 -3.48 4.76 0.84
C THR A 601 -3.64 5.99 -0.04
N LEU A 602 -2.95 7.07 0.29
CA LEU A 602 -2.82 8.25 -0.58
C LEU A 602 -1.48 8.23 -1.32
N THR A 603 -1.49 8.70 -2.57
CA THR A 603 -0.26 9.04 -3.30
C THR A 603 0.32 10.36 -2.80
N ALA A 604 1.58 10.66 -3.12
CA ALA A 604 2.22 11.94 -2.75
C ALA A 604 1.36 13.16 -3.16
N ASN A 605 0.86 13.20 -4.40
CA ASN A 605 0.00 14.31 -4.84
C ASN A 605 -1.32 14.39 -4.06
N GLU A 606 -1.87 13.24 -3.65
CA GLU A 606 -3.10 13.19 -2.86
C GLU A 606 -2.90 13.67 -1.42
N TYR A 607 -1.73 13.48 -0.82
CA TYR A 607 -1.37 14.14 0.44
C TYR A 607 -1.44 15.67 0.31
N CYS A 608 -0.88 16.24 -0.76
CA CYS A 608 -0.98 17.69 -1.03
C CYS A 608 -2.44 18.14 -1.20
N VAL A 609 -3.27 17.35 -1.89
CA VAL A 609 -4.69 17.65 -2.07
C VAL A 609 -5.43 17.60 -0.74
N ALA A 610 -5.27 16.53 0.03
CA ALA A 610 -5.84 16.36 1.36
C ALA A 610 -5.49 17.53 2.29
N TYR A 611 -4.20 17.90 2.35
CA TYR A 611 -3.72 19.10 3.03
C TYR A 611 -4.48 20.35 2.58
N SER A 612 -4.56 20.61 1.27
CA SER A 612 -5.15 21.85 0.76
C SER A 612 -6.67 21.93 1.02
N ILE A 613 -7.36 20.79 1.10
CA ILE A 613 -8.78 20.73 1.50
C ILE A 613 -8.90 21.07 2.98
N VAL A 614 -8.04 20.51 3.84
CA VAL A 614 -8.02 20.83 5.27
C VAL A 614 -7.66 22.29 5.52
N ASP A 615 -6.65 22.84 4.84
CA ASP A 615 -6.28 24.27 4.88
C ASP A 615 -7.47 25.15 4.49
N PHE A 616 -8.23 24.78 3.46
CA PHE A 616 -9.45 25.48 3.04
C PHE A 616 -10.55 25.43 4.12
N LEU A 617 -10.82 24.24 4.70
CA LEU A 617 -11.83 24.08 5.74
C LEU A 617 -11.48 24.85 7.02
N MET A 618 -10.21 24.79 7.44
CA MET A 618 -9.68 25.52 8.59
C MET A 618 -9.78 27.03 8.39
N LYS A 619 -9.40 27.55 7.21
CA LYS A 619 -9.53 28.98 6.89
C LYS A 619 -10.98 29.44 6.77
N THR A 620 -11.89 28.56 6.35
CA THR A 620 -13.31 28.88 6.24
C THR A 620 -13.93 29.07 7.61
N SER A 621 -13.70 28.13 8.53
CA SER A 621 -14.17 28.25 9.92
C SER A 621 -13.50 27.18 10.80
N PRO A 622 -12.56 27.56 11.68
CA PRO A 622 -11.94 26.64 12.63
C PRO A 622 -12.96 25.98 13.58
N THR A 623 -14.00 26.72 13.98
CA THR A 623 -15.11 26.20 14.81
C THR A 623 -15.90 25.11 14.08
N SER A 624 -16.22 25.34 12.81
CA SER A 624 -16.91 24.34 11.98
C SER A 624 -16.03 23.11 11.73
N PHE A 625 -14.71 23.30 11.62
CA PHE A 625 -13.78 22.19 11.50
C PHE A 625 -13.77 21.29 12.73
N LYS A 626 -13.76 21.89 13.93
CA LYS A 626 -13.89 21.15 15.19
C LYS A 626 -15.21 20.35 15.26
N GLU A 627 -16.31 20.95 14.79
CA GLU A 627 -17.60 20.28 14.72
C GLU A 627 -17.58 19.10 13.73
N LEU A 628 -16.97 19.28 12.56
CA LEU A 628 -16.77 18.22 11.57
C LEU A 628 -16.02 17.03 12.19
N LEU A 629 -14.88 17.27 12.84
CA LEU A 629 -14.11 16.22 13.52
C LEU A 629 -14.94 15.50 14.59
N SER A 630 -15.68 16.25 15.40
CA SER A 630 -16.52 15.69 16.46
C SER A 630 -17.60 14.76 15.92
N ARG A 631 -18.26 15.15 14.81
CA ARG A 631 -19.31 14.36 14.17
C ARG A 631 -18.77 13.09 13.53
N LEU A 632 -17.64 13.20 12.84
CA LEU A 632 -16.98 12.05 12.22
C LEU A 632 -16.52 11.04 13.28
N LYS A 633 -15.90 11.49 14.38
CA LYS A 633 -15.59 10.62 15.53
C LYS A 633 -16.85 10.02 16.15
N GLY A 634 -17.99 10.71 16.11
CA GLY A 634 -19.29 10.17 16.52
C GLY A 634 -19.93 9.18 15.52
N GLY A 635 -19.25 8.81 14.44
CA GLY A 635 -19.75 7.87 13.43
C GLY A 635 -20.71 8.46 12.41
N THR A 636 -20.82 9.79 12.34
CA THR A 636 -21.57 10.46 11.26
C THR A 636 -20.84 10.27 9.93
N THR A 637 -21.56 10.03 8.84
CA THR A 637 -20.96 9.94 7.50
C THR A 637 -20.35 11.29 7.08
N THR A 638 -19.38 11.27 6.16
CA THR A 638 -18.68 12.48 5.71
C THR A 638 -19.62 13.56 5.18
N ASP A 639 -20.59 13.21 4.32
CA ASP A 639 -21.54 14.19 3.78
C ASP A 639 -22.45 14.78 4.85
N ALA A 640 -22.97 13.95 5.76
CA ALA A 640 -23.83 14.43 6.85
C ALA A 640 -23.04 15.32 7.83
N ALA A 641 -21.79 14.96 8.12
CA ALA A 641 -20.92 15.74 9.00
C ALA A 641 -20.53 17.09 8.36
N LEU A 642 -20.17 17.10 7.08
CA LEU A 642 -19.90 18.34 6.32
C LEU A 642 -21.14 19.23 6.23
N LYS A 643 -22.30 18.65 5.94
CA LYS A 643 -23.54 19.42 5.82
C LYS A 643 -23.93 20.07 7.14
N ALA A 644 -23.76 19.36 8.25
CA ALA A 644 -24.03 19.89 9.58
C ALA A 644 -23.01 20.98 10.00
N ALA A 645 -21.73 20.78 9.71
CA ALA A 645 -20.67 21.70 10.12
C ALA A 645 -20.57 22.96 9.23
N TYR A 646 -20.72 22.80 7.91
CA TYR A 646 -20.44 23.84 6.91
C TYR A 646 -21.62 24.18 5.99
N GLY A 647 -22.72 23.44 6.06
CA GLY A 647 -23.90 23.67 5.21
C GLY A 647 -23.79 23.09 3.79
N TYR A 648 -22.79 22.27 3.49
CA TYR A 648 -22.59 21.64 2.18
C TYR A 648 -22.06 20.20 2.29
N ASP A 649 -22.26 19.37 1.26
CA ASP A 649 -21.74 18.00 1.19
C ASP A 649 -20.34 17.92 0.52
N SER A 650 -19.83 16.71 0.30
CA SER A 650 -18.51 16.49 -0.32
C SER A 650 -18.40 17.04 -1.75
N GLN A 651 -19.47 16.99 -2.54
CA GLN A 651 -19.43 17.49 -3.92
C GLN A 651 -19.31 19.01 -3.95
N GLU A 652 -20.12 19.69 -3.13
CA GLU A 652 -20.09 21.14 -3.02
C GLU A 652 -18.81 21.63 -2.31
N LEU A 653 -18.26 20.87 -1.34
CA LEU A 653 -16.91 21.12 -0.79
C LEU A 653 -15.86 21.15 -1.91
N LEU A 654 -15.79 20.11 -2.74
CA LEU A 654 -14.79 20.05 -3.82
C LEU A 654 -14.95 21.21 -4.80
N LYS A 655 -16.18 21.56 -5.16
CA LYS A 655 -16.46 22.69 -6.04
C LYS A 655 -15.95 24.02 -5.45
N ARG A 656 -16.21 24.27 -4.17
CA ARG A 656 -15.76 25.48 -3.45
C ARG A 656 -14.26 25.53 -3.30
N TRP A 657 -13.65 24.43 -2.87
CA TRP A 657 -12.21 24.30 -2.72
C TRP A 657 -11.48 24.52 -4.06
N ARG A 658 -11.94 23.89 -5.16
CA ARG A 658 -11.35 24.10 -6.50
C ARG A 658 -11.44 25.56 -6.93
N LYS A 659 -12.60 26.21 -6.72
CA LYS A 659 -12.76 27.63 -7.03
C LYS A 659 -11.72 28.49 -6.29
N GLN A 660 -11.48 28.22 -5.01
CA GLN A 660 -10.47 28.92 -4.20
C GLN A 660 -9.05 28.68 -4.72
N MET A 661 -8.71 27.42 -5.06
CA MET A 661 -7.39 27.05 -5.54
C MET A 661 -7.08 27.68 -6.91
N SER A 662 -8.07 27.74 -7.80
CA SER A 662 -7.93 28.38 -9.11
C SER A 662 -7.81 29.90 -8.99
N ALA A 663 -8.55 30.54 -8.08
CA ALA A 663 -8.44 31.99 -7.84
C ALA A 663 -7.05 32.38 -7.30
N SER A 664 -6.44 31.50 -6.50
CA SER A 664 -5.10 31.73 -5.93
C SER A 664 -3.96 31.51 -6.93
N ALA A 665 -4.23 30.90 -8.09
CA ALA A 665 -3.25 30.63 -9.14
C ALA A 665 -3.13 31.77 -10.16
N ALA A 666 -4.09 32.71 -10.18
CA ALA A 666 -4.04 33.83 -11.10
C ALA A 666 -2.82 34.72 -10.79
N PRO A 667 -1.99 35.08 -11.79
CA PRO A 667 -0.88 36.00 -11.58
C PRO A 667 -1.45 37.29 -10.99
N ARG A 668 -0.90 37.73 -9.85
CA ARG A 668 -1.25 39.05 -9.31
C ARG A 668 -0.94 40.08 -10.39
N PRO A 669 -1.87 40.99 -10.74
CA PRO A 669 -1.56 42.08 -11.66
C PRO A 669 -0.35 42.83 -11.10
N ARG A 670 0.65 43.03 -11.98
CA ARG A 670 1.92 43.69 -11.64
C ARG A 670 1.70 45.16 -11.31
#